data_AF-A0A7W4DGH8-F1
#
_entry.id   AF-A0A7W4DGH8-F1
#
_cell.length_a   1.000
_cell.length_b   1.000
_cell.length_c   1.000
_cell.angle_alpha   90.00
_cell.angle_beta   90.00
_cell.angle_gamma   90.00
#
_symmetry.space_group_name_H-M   'P 1'
#
loop_
_entity.id
_entity.type
_entity.pdbx_description
1 polymer ?
#
loop_
_entity_poly.entity_id
_entity_poly.type
_entity_poly.pdbx_seq_one_letter_code
_entity_poly.pdbx_strand_id
1 'polypeptide(L)'
;MVCFRAAESFNQPLNFDTQNVTDMDAMFEWAESFNSPINFSDTSKVSSMRQMFTSATSFNQPLNFDTQNVESMHMMFGSATSFNQPVNFNTSNVRDMYSMFGGATSFNQPINFNTPKLYNVANMFAGATSFNQPINFNTSSLQYIAEMFKNATSFNSPVNISDTSRVNYFSSMFEGATSFNQPINFNTSNATNFGNMFKNATSFNQDISNLDFSVALKRGQYDDGMGDFASNSGLSIKNYDKILKNWHDAVKNDPSITFHHKPSSAGLKYCAATAEHDFLVGLGWTFNDTRDCGIAPQDINLSSNTIDENTPPNTKVADIAMPSDPNDTPGDINTASLTCATPGADDNAFTITNNKLYLKNPADYEAKNSYSICIRATDEYGNFLDKNFTININNNNELPVVTSTPITTATQGSPYSYTITASDPENAPLTFTASPSNPSWLHFNPSTHVVSGTPSQADAGKTFQVSFTISDGTNTIEHKYNITVRGNGNNQGGNNNQGGGNNQGGGNNGGHNGNQGGGNSGSAGGRGGSNVVNNYTHYHTHITNQNTRNSSNGSGGGSVTDSNPARSDSNNGSNVNDSNSDSSSNKDSNKSLTDKTISSSSHRGNNSSNCQCPVAGSSKKEKKSFFDMTIGELWWFWILIILILIGIIAYLVLRNRDRENEFKEKRVGF
;
A
#
# COMPACT_ATOMS: atom_id res chain seq x y z
N MET A 1 21.62 22.82 41.39
CA MET A 1 21.33 22.84 42.86
C MET A 1 20.59 21.56 43.20
N VAL A 2 21.08 20.71 44.11
CA VAL A 2 20.49 19.38 44.36
C VAL A 2 19.62 19.38 45.63
N CYS A 3 18.32 19.68 45.51
CA CYS A 3 17.42 19.86 46.66
C CYS A 3 16.40 18.70 46.86
N PHE A 4 16.02 17.93 45.82
CA PHE A 4 15.03 16.83 45.89
C PHE A 4 15.46 15.52 45.18
N ARG A 5 16.75 15.34 44.92
CA ARG A 5 17.30 14.11 44.32
C ARG A 5 17.07 12.89 45.23
N ALA A 6 16.66 11.76 44.62
CA ALA A 6 16.29 10.51 45.29
C ALA A 6 15.22 10.67 46.39
N ALA A 7 14.36 11.68 46.28
CA ALA A 7 13.22 11.86 47.17
C ALA A 7 12.04 10.96 46.70
N GLU A 8 12.27 9.65 46.63
CA GLU A 8 11.41 8.65 45.97
C GLU A 8 9.92 8.72 46.36
N SER A 9 9.62 9.04 47.63
CA SER A 9 8.24 9.13 48.17
C SER A 9 7.71 10.57 48.32
N PHE A 10 8.50 11.57 47.91
CA PHE A 10 8.10 12.98 48.03
C PHE A 10 7.10 13.37 46.95
N ASN A 11 5.94 13.86 47.37
CA ASN A 11 4.91 14.39 46.46
C ASN A 11 4.09 15.48 47.17
N GLN A 12 4.67 16.67 47.32
CA GLN A 12 4.01 17.85 47.89
C GLN A 12 4.28 19.07 46.98
N PRO A 13 3.38 20.08 46.93
CA PRO A 13 3.57 21.27 46.11
C PRO A 13 4.80 22.06 46.56
N LEU A 14 5.51 22.64 45.59
CA LEU A 14 6.76 23.36 45.82
C LEU A 14 6.74 24.75 45.17
N ASN A 15 7.32 25.72 45.87
CA ASN A 15 7.52 27.08 45.40
C ASN A 15 8.98 27.46 45.68
N PHE A 16 9.73 27.79 44.63
CA PHE A 16 11.13 28.14 44.72
C PHE A 16 11.36 29.61 44.36
N ASP A 17 12.14 30.30 45.17
CA ASP A 17 12.78 31.53 44.73
C ASP A 17 14.07 31.18 43.98
N THR A 18 14.14 31.52 42.70
CA THR A 18 15.23 31.12 41.79
C THR A 18 15.86 32.28 41.03
N GLN A 19 15.56 33.52 41.42
CA GLN A 19 16.09 34.75 40.80
C GLN A 19 17.62 34.84 40.70
N ASN A 20 18.37 34.03 41.47
CA ASN A 20 19.84 33.99 41.41
C ASN A 20 20.40 32.57 41.14
N VAL A 21 19.54 31.61 40.79
CA VAL A 21 19.95 30.24 40.48
C VAL A 21 20.42 30.17 39.04
N THR A 22 21.66 29.71 38.83
CA THR A 22 22.25 29.48 37.51
C THR A 22 22.28 28.00 37.11
N ASP A 23 22.03 27.08 38.05
CA ASP A 23 22.17 25.63 37.90
C ASP A 23 20.98 24.92 38.58
N MET A 24 20.19 24.19 37.80
CA MET A 24 19.07 23.36 38.24
C MET A 24 19.32 21.86 38.00
N ASP A 25 20.59 21.45 37.92
CA ASP A 25 20.95 20.07 37.58
C ASP A 25 20.48 19.07 38.65
N ALA A 26 19.97 17.93 38.19
CA ALA A 26 19.51 16.77 38.96
C ALA A 26 18.51 17.10 40.10
N MET A 27 17.77 18.21 39.98
CA MET A 27 16.98 18.76 41.09
C MET A 27 15.91 17.79 41.64
N PHE A 28 15.25 17.04 40.77
CA PHE A 28 14.24 16.00 41.06
C PHE A 28 14.64 14.63 40.49
N GLU A 29 15.92 14.40 40.23
CA GLU A 29 16.39 13.11 39.72
C GLU A 29 16.03 11.99 40.72
N TRP A 30 15.34 10.95 40.24
CA TRP A 30 14.82 9.80 41.01
C TRP A 30 13.78 10.17 42.10
N ALA A 31 13.07 11.29 41.93
CA ALA A 31 11.89 11.60 42.74
C ALA A 31 10.66 10.84 42.19
N GLU A 32 10.67 9.50 42.28
CA GLU A 32 9.74 8.61 41.56
C GLU A 32 8.24 8.93 41.77
N SER A 33 7.81 9.20 43.00
CA SER A 33 6.41 9.52 43.34
C SER A 33 6.01 10.98 43.04
N PHE A 34 6.95 11.83 42.61
CA PHE A 34 6.72 13.26 42.55
C PHE A 34 5.86 13.65 41.33
N ASN A 35 4.67 14.22 41.60
CA ASN A 35 3.76 14.72 40.57
C ASN A 35 2.95 15.94 41.07
N SER A 36 3.51 16.73 41.98
CA SER A 36 2.85 17.94 42.50
C SER A 36 3.26 19.17 41.67
N PRO A 37 2.40 20.20 41.57
CA PRO A 37 2.77 21.44 40.87
C PRO A 37 4.05 22.07 41.46
N ILE A 38 4.94 22.52 40.57
CA ILE A 38 6.13 23.29 40.93
C ILE A 38 5.96 24.71 40.40
N ASN A 39 6.29 25.70 41.22
CA ASN A 39 6.45 27.08 40.81
C ASN A 39 7.91 27.54 41.02
N PHE A 40 8.44 28.27 40.03
CA PHE A 40 9.78 28.86 40.04
C PHE A 40 9.64 30.36 39.79
N SER A 41 10.20 31.20 40.67
CA SER A 41 9.96 32.66 40.62
C SER A 41 10.54 33.32 39.36
N ASP A 42 11.70 32.85 38.90
CA ASP A 42 12.42 33.31 37.71
C ASP A 42 13.48 32.27 37.32
N THR A 43 13.53 31.85 36.06
CA THR A 43 14.52 30.89 35.53
C THR A 43 15.47 31.51 34.49
N SER A 44 15.36 32.81 34.22
CA SER A 44 16.10 33.52 33.17
C SER A 44 17.63 33.43 33.30
N LYS A 45 18.17 33.24 34.51
CA LYS A 45 19.61 33.10 34.76
C LYS A 45 20.13 31.65 34.71
N VAL A 46 19.25 30.66 34.55
CA VAL A 46 19.64 29.24 34.53
C VAL A 46 20.36 28.92 33.23
N SER A 47 21.58 28.39 33.34
CA SER A 47 22.40 27.93 32.22
C SER A 47 22.36 26.41 32.01
N SER A 48 21.90 25.64 33.01
CA SER A 48 21.89 24.18 32.97
C SER A 48 20.69 23.59 33.70
N MET A 49 20.02 22.64 33.03
CA MET A 49 18.86 21.86 33.54
C MET A 49 19.08 20.35 33.33
N ARG A 50 20.32 19.88 33.43
CA ARG A 50 20.69 18.49 33.16
C ARG A 50 20.05 17.57 34.19
N GLN A 51 19.52 16.44 33.73
CA GLN A 51 18.91 15.40 34.56
C GLN A 51 17.77 15.89 35.49
N MET A 52 17.18 17.06 35.24
CA MET A 52 16.33 17.75 36.23
C MET A 52 15.17 16.88 36.74
N PHE A 53 14.57 16.07 35.87
CA PHE A 53 13.50 15.11 36.17
C PHE A 53 13.84 13.68 35.75
N THR A 54 15.14 13.31 35.66
CA THR A 54 15.53 11.94 35.29
C THR A 54 14.95 10.92 36.27
N SER A 55 14.30 9.87 35.79
CA SER A 55 13.60 8.85 36.58
C SER A 55 12.56 9.40 37.57
N ALA A 56 12.03 10.61 37.36
CA ALA A 56 10.84 11.08 38.05
C ALA A 56 9.59 10.41 37.42
N THR A 57 9.45 9.09 37.64
CA THR A 57 8.55 8.22 36.88
C THR A 57 7.07 8.63 36.91
N SER A 58 6.60 9.24 38.00
CA SER A 58 5.22 9.76 38.12
C SER A 58 5.03 11.19 37.61
N PHE A 59 6.11 11.92 37.28
CA PHE A 59 6.03 13.35 37.01
C PHE A 59 5.34 13.66 35.68
N ASN A 60 4.24 14.42 35.73
CA ASN A 60 3.46 14.82 34.56
C ASN A 60 2.80 16.20 34.77
N GLN A 61 3.51 17.16 35.37
CA GLN A 61 3.03 18.53 35.57
C GLN A 61 3.53 19.49 34.50
N PRO A 62 2.73 20.50 34.11
CA PRO A 62 3.16 21.50 33.14
C PRO A 62 4.35 22.31 33.67
N LEU A 63 5.25 22.70 32.77
CA LEU A 63 6.48 23.42 33.09
C LEU A 63 6.50 24.77 32.38
N ASN A 64 6.75 25.83 33.16
CA ASN A 64 6.90 27.19 32.66
C ASN A 64 8.31 27.68 32.99
N PHE A 65 9.24 27.50 32.05
CA PHE A 65 10.64 27.86 32.21
C PHE A 65 11.07 28.90 31.17
N ASP A 66 11.71 29.97 31.64
CA ASP A 66 12.58 30.75 30.76
C ASP A 66 13.86 29.96 30.53
N THR A 67 14.00 29.47 29.31
CA THR A 67 15.09 28.61 28.87
C THR A 67 16.10 29.35 27.98
N GLN A 68 15.94 30.66 27.80
CA GLN A 68 16.72 31.43 26.81
C GLN A 68 18.25 31.36 27.01
N ASN A 69 18.72 31.17 28.25
CA ASN A 69 20.14 31.08 28.60
C ASN A 69 20.63 29.64 28.87
N VAL A 70 19.75 28.63 28.75
CA VAL A 70 20.12 27.23 28.98
C VAL A 70 20.98 26.69 27.84
N GLU A 71 22.16 26.19 28.17
CA GLU A 71 23.08 25.57 27.21
C GLU A 71 22.98 24.04 27.17
N SER A 72 22.40 23.39 28.20
CA SER A 72 22.28 21.92 28.26
C SER A 72 20.97 21.44 28.90
N MET A 73 20.32 20.49 28.21
CA MET A 73 19.10 19.78 28.64
C MET A 73 19.31 18.24 28.65
N HIS A 74 20.57 17.81 28.73
CA HIS A 74 20.97 16.40 28.79
C HIS A 74 20.14 15.62 29.83
N MET A 75 19.44 14.57 29.38
CA MET A 75 18.58 13.68 30.18
C MET A 75 17.46 14.37 30.98
N MET A 76 17.05 15.60 30.65
CA MET A 76 16.11 16.39 31.47
C MET A 76 14.84 15.63 31.87
N PHE A 77 14.28 14.80 30.99
CA PHE A 77 13.13 13.90 31.22
C PHE A 77 13.46 12.42 30.98
N GLY A 78 14.74 12.03 31.02
CA GLY A 78 15.17 10.65 30.80
C GLY A 78 14.50 9.70 31.80
N SER A 79 13.86 8.63 31.34
CA SER A 79 13.07 7.70 32.16
C SER A 79 11.92 8.32 32.98
N ALA A 80 11.47 9.53 32.65
CA ALA A 80 10.26 10.13 33.23
C ALA A 80 9.01 9.50 32.57
N THR A 81 8.73 8.24 32.89
CA THR A 81 7.80 7.37 32.15
C THR A 81 6.38 7.92 31.97
N SER A 82 5.88 8.72 32.93
CA SER A 82 4.54 9.34 32.85
C SER A 82 4.51 10.72 32.20
N PHE A 83 5.66 11.32 31.89
CA PHE A 83 5.72 12.71 31.40
C PHE A 83 5.17 12.82 29.98
N ASN A 84 4.13 13.65 29.81
CA ASN A 84 3.50 13.90 28.51
C ASN A 84 2.94 15.33 28.42
N GLN A 85 3.68 16.33 28.94
CA GLN A 85 3.29 17.74 28.89
C GLN A 85 4.00 18.50 27.76
N PRO A 86 3.38 19.55 27.18
CA PRO A 86 4.01 20.37 26.14
C PRO A 86 5.33 21.00 26.60
N VAL A 87 6.35 20.96 25.74
CA VAL A 87 7.71 21.44 26.04
C VAL A 87 8.02 22.68 25.18
N ASN A 88 7.50 23.82 25.60
CA ASN A 88 7.60 25.10 24.88
C ASN A 88 8.90 25.86 25.23
N PHE A 89 10.07 25.23 25.02
CA PHE A 89 11.37 25.79 25.42
C PHE A 89 12.07 26.57 24.30
N ASN A 90 12.75 27.66 24.67
CA ASN A 90 13.67 28.36 23.78
C ASN A 90 15.01 27.62 23.76
N THR A 91 15.25 26.87 22.69
CA THR A 91 16.42 25.99 22.55
C THR A 91 17.56 26.60 21.74
N SER A 92 17.50 27.90 21.42
CA SER A 92 18.46 28.59 20.55
C SER A 92 19.91 28.65 21.07
N ASN A 93 20.09 28.54 22.39
CA ASN A 93 21.39 28.45 23.04
C ASN A 93 21.79 27.02 23.46
N VAL A 94 20.87 26.05 23.35
CA VAL A 94 21.12 24.66 23.78
C VAL A 94 22.09 23.98 22.82
N ARG A 95 23.10 23.35 23.41
CA ARG A 95 24.16 22.61 22.72
C ARG A 95 23.98 21.10 22.85
N ASP A 96 23.41 20.63 23.97
CA ASP A 96 23.28 19.21 24.30
C ASP A 96 21.86 18.85 24.75
N MET A 97 21.25 17.87 24.06
CA MET A 97 19.96 17.25 24.37
C MET A 97 20.06 15.72 24.43
N TYR A 98 21.25 15.18 24.70
CA TYR A 98 21.46 13.73 24.86
C TYR A 98 20.40 13.09 25.76
N SER A 99 19.70 12.09 25.24
CA SER A 99 18.69 11.32 25.97
C SER A 99 17.62 12.18 26.70
N MET A 100 17.32 13.39 26.19
CA MET A 100 16.40 14.34 26.84
C MET A 100 15.03 13.72 27.18
N PHE A 101 14.51 12.85 26.31
CA PHE A 101 13.27 12.07 26.51
C PHE A 101 13.51 10.55 26.43
N GLY A 102 14.76 10.08 26.54
CA GLY A 102 15.08 8.66 26.45
C GLY A 102 14.42 7.89 27.60
N GLY A 103 13.54 6.93 27.31
CA GLY A 103 12.74 6.19 28.29
C GLY A 103 11.49 6.93 28.79
N ALA A 104 11.15 8.10 28.26
CA ALA A 104 9.89 8.78 28.56
C ALA A 104 8.73 8.11 27.81
N THR A 105 8.33 6.91 28.24
CA THR A 105 7.44 5.99 27.50
C THR A 105 6.09 6.59 27.10
N SER A 106 5.53 7.53 27.89
CA SER A 106 4.25 8.18 27.60
C SER A 106 4.37 9.46 26.76
N PHE A 107 5.58 9.95 26.49
CA PHE A 107 5.78 11.24 25.84
C PHE A 107 5.42 11.19 24.35
N ASN A 108 4.45 12.02 23.93
CA ASN A 108 4.03 12.15 22.54
C ASN A 108 3.57 13.58 22.21
N GLN A 109 4.23 14.60 22.76
CA GLN A 109 3.90 16.00 22.48
C GLN A 109 4.73 16.56 21.32
N PRO A 110 4.17 17.46 20.48
CA PRO A 110 4.91 18.11 19.41
C PRO A 110 6.14 18.85 19.93
N ILE A 111 7.24 18.78 19.17
CA ILE A 111 8.50 19.46 19.48
C ILE A 111 8.81 20.46 18.37
N ASN A 112 8.92 21.74 18.76
CA ASN A 112 9.28 22.84 17.85
C ASN A 112 10.52 23.56 18.40
N PHE A 113 11.68 22.94 18.22
CA PHE A 113 12.95 23.44 18.74
C PHE A 113 13.74 24.18 17.67
N ASN A 114 14.26 25.35 18.01
CA ASN A 114 15.17 26.13 17.16
C ASN A 114 16.61 25.86 17.60
N THR A 115 17.37 25.06 16.86
CA THR A 115 18.56 24.35 17.36
C THR A 115 19.89 24.72 16.66
N PRO A 116 20.23 26.00 16.40
CA PRO A 116 21.40 26.36 15.58
C PRO A 116 22.75 25.97 16.19
N LYS A 117 22.82 25.79 17.52
CA LYS A 117 24.04 25.43 18.27
C LYS A 117 24.09 23.99 18.76
N LEU A 118 23.08 23.19 18.46
CA LEU A 118 22.93 21.82 18.95
C LEU A 118 23.98 20.92 18.29
N TYR A 119 24.77 20.19 19.08
CA TYR A 119 25.78 19.25 18.58
C TYR A 119 25.45 17.78 18.90
N ASN A 120 24.61 17.54 19.91
CA ASN A 120 24.29 16.21 20.42
C ASN A 120 22.78 16.02 20.68
N VAL A 121 22.20 15.04 19.99
CA VAL A 121 20.83 14.51 20.18
C VAL A 121 20.81 12.98 20.25
N ALA A 122 21.96 12.36 20.53
CA ALA A 122 22.03 10.90 20.65
C ALA A 122 21.12 10.41 21.79
N ASN A 123 20.50 9.24 21.60
CA ASN A 123 19.50 8.65 22.50
C ASN A 123 18.25 9.51 22.80
N MET A 124 18.02 10.67 22.14
CA MET A 124 17.02 11.66 22.56
C MET A 124 15.59 11.11 22.80
N PHE A 125 15.14 10.14 22.00
CA PHE A 125 13.86 9.44 22.13
C PHE A 125 14.02 7.92 22.29
N ALA A 126 15.20 7.44 22.68
CA ALA A 126 15.45 6.01 22.84
C ALA A 126 14.51 5.41 23.90
N GLY A 127 13.67 4.45 23.53
CA GLY A 127 12.67 3.84 24.42
C GLY A 127 11.45 4.74 24.72
N ALA A 128 11.28 5.87 24.05
CA ALA A 128 10.05 6.67 24.11
C ALA A 128 8.94 5.98 23.28
N THR A 129 8.42 4.87 23.79
CA THR A 129 7.58 3.93 23.02
C THR A 129 6.29 4.52 22.44
N SER A 130 5.72 5.57 23.04
CA SER A 130 4.54 6.28 22.52
C SER A 130 4.86 7.43 21.57
N PHE A 131 6.13 7.80 21.39
CA PHE A 131 6.51 8.99 20.63
C PHE A 131 6.30 8.79 19.13
N ASN A 132 5.45 9.62 18.53
CA ASN A 132 5.21 9.64 17.09
C ASN A 132 4.87 11.06 16.61
N GLN A 133 5.81 11.99 16.76
CA GLN A 133 5.71 13.37 16.26
C GLN A 133 6.81 13.65 15.24
N PRO A 134 6.58 14.53 14.24
CA PRO A 134 7.61 14.92 13.29
C PRO A 134 8.76 15.63 13.98
N ILE A 135 9.99 15.36 13.52
CA ILE A 135 11.20 16.03 13.99
C ILE A 135 11.72 16.94 12.89
N ASN A 136 12.07 18.17 13.27
CA ASN A 136 12.69 19.17 12.42
C ASN A 136 13.76 19.92 13.23
N PHE A 137 15.03 19.63 12.99
CA PHE A 137 16.16 20.27 13.66
C PHE A 137 17.06 20.97 12.66
N ASN A 138 17.62 22.13 13.04
CA ASN A 138 18.79 22.65 12.36
C ASN A 138 19.98 21.74 12.67
N THR A 139 20.54 21.16 11.63
CA THR A 139 21.47 20.02 11.70
C THR A 139 22.91 20.37 11.32
N SER A 140 23.15 21.59 10.82
CA SER A 140 24.46 22.14 10.44
C SER A 140 25.54 22.14 11.56
N SER A 141 25.13 21.96 12.82
CA SER A 141 26.02 21.85 14.00
C SER A 141 26.09 20.44 14.60
N LEU A 142 25.21 19.51 14.19
CA LEU A 142 25.11 18.16 14.78
C LEU A 142 26.30 17.29 14.44
N GLN A 143 26.73 16.48 15.41
CA GLN A 143 27.79 15.48 15.28
C GLN A 143 27.36 14.11 15.82
N TYR A 144 26.48 14.09 16.83
CA TYR A 144 26.02 12.87 17.50
C TYR A 144 24.50 12.73 17.41
N ILE A 145 24.03 11.74 16.65
CA ILE A 145 22.61 11.39 16.48
C ILE A 145 22.33 9.89 16.70
N ALA A 146 23.34 9.11 17.11
CA ALA A 146 23.23 7.69 17.36
C ALA A 146 22.08 7.35 18.33
N GLU A 147 21.45 6.19 18.14
CA GLU A 147 20.37 5.68 18.99
C GLU A 147 19.13 6.59 19.15
N MET A 148 18.99 7.67 18.37
CA MET A 148 17.98 8.71 18.58
C MET A 148 16.54 8.20 18.75
N PHE A 149 16.14 7.16 18.01
CA PHE A 149 14.81 6.53 18.07
C PHE A 149 14.88 5.02 18.42
N LYS A 150 15.99 4.57 19.02
CA LYS A 150 16.18 3.16 19.43
C LYS A 150 15.02 2.68 20.32
N ASN A 151 14.34 1.61 19.96
CA ASN A 151 13.15 1.07 20.64
C ASN A 151 11.98 2.07 20.79
N ALA A 152 11.91 3.13 19.97
CA ALA A 152 10.74 4.00 19.86
C ALA A 152 9.66 3.30 19.02
N THR A 153 9.02 2.27 19.59
CA THR A 153 8.24 1.28 18.83
C THR A 153 7.10 1.85 18.00
N SER A 154 6.45 2.94 18.44
CA SER A 154 5.34 3.59 17.71
C SER A 154 5.80 4.68 16.72
N PHE A 155 7.11 4.98 16.64
CA PHE A 155 7.61 6.09 15.85
C PHE A 155 7.53 5.79 14.34
N ASN A 156 6.73 6.57 13.62
CA ASN A 156 6.60 6.51 12.17
C ASN A 156 6.32 7.91 11.57
N SER A 157 7.03 8.92 12.08
CA SER A 157 6.89 10.31 11.65
C SER A 157 8.13 10.80 10.87
N PRO A 158 8.00 11.78 9.96
CA PRO A 158 9.12 12.27 9.17
C PRO A 158 10.29 12.80 10.02
N VAL A 159 11.51 12.39 9.66
CA VAL A 159 12.77 12.83 10.29
C VAL A 159 13.44 13.86 9.37
N ASN A 160 13.04 15.12 9.50
CA ASN A 160 13.55 16.20 8.66
C ASN A 160 14.87 16.74 9.22
N ILE A 161 15.97 16.12 8.82
CA ILE A 161 17.33 16.57 9.14
C ILE A 161 18.12 16.84 7.84
N SER A 162 18.15 18.10 7.43
CA SER A 162 18.58 18.51 6.07
C SER A 162 20.09 18.53 5.81
N ASP A 163 20.93 18.58 6.84
CA ASP A 163 22.38 18.56 6.74
C ASP A 163 23.01 17.67 7.82
N THR A 164 23.22 16.40 7.50
CA THR A 164 23.95 15.45 8.35
C THR A 164 25.42 15.31 7.94
N SER A 165 25.97 16.20 7.10
CA SER A 165 27.31 16.07 6.53
C SER A 165 28.46 16.02 7.55
N ARG A 166 28.21 16.44 8.80
CA ARG A 166 29.17 16.47 9.91
C ARG A 166 29.01 15.30 10.89
N VAL A 167 28.05 14.41 10.66
CA VAL A 167 27.73 13.28 11.53
C VAL A 167 28.58 12.07 11.14
N ASN A 168 29.33 11.53 12.11
CA ASN A 168 30.18 10.35 11.90
C ASN A 168 29.52 9.04 12.38
N TYR A 169 28.48 9.11 13.21
CA TYR A 169 27.87 7.97 13.91
C TYR A 169 26.34 7.98 13.78
N PHE A 170 25.82 7.02 13.00
CA PHE A 170 24.39 6.74 12.78
C PHE A 170 23.96 5.42 13.46
N SER A 171 24.85 4.80 14.24
CA SER A 171 24.64 3.52 14.91
C SER A 171 23.31 3.46 15.68
N SER A 172 22.59 2.36 15.52
CA SER A 172 21.34 2.04 16.22
C SER A 172 20.23 3.10 16.13
N MET A 173 20.30 4.08 15.21
CA MET A 173 19.40 5.24 15.18
C MET A 173 17.90 4.88 15.18
N PHE A 174 17.53 3.78 14.51
CA PHE A 174 16.18 3.22 14.44
C PHE A 174 16.13 1.73 14.90
N GLU A 175 17.13 1.27 15.66
CA GLU A 175 17.17 -0.10 16.17
C GLU A 175 15.91 -0.40 16.99
N GLY A 176 15.11 -1.39 16.61
CA GLY A 176 13.86 -1.75 17.30
C GLY A 176 12.72 -0.71 17.17
N ALA A 177 12.83 0.28 16.27
CA ALA A 177 11.73 1.18 15.93
C ALA A 177 10.72 0.44 15.03
N THR A 178 9.96 -0.50 15.61
CA THR A 178 9.19 -1.52 14.89
C THR A 178 8.20 -0.98 13.86
N SER A 179 7.57 0.18 14.11
CA SER A 179 6.62 0.82 13.18
C SER A 179 7.26 1.77 12.17
N PHE A 180 8.57 2.03 12.22
CA PHE A 180 9.21 3.06 11.41
C PHE A 180 9.31 2.64 9.94
N ASN A 181 8.71 3.43 9.05
CA ASN A 181 8.79 3.22 7.60
C ASN A 181 8.75 4.55 6.82
N GLN A 182 9.45 5.59 7.30
CA GLN A 182 9.52 6.89 6.62
C GLN A 182 10.79 7.00 5.77
N PRO A 183 10.74 7.70 4.62
CA PRO A 183 11.91 7.94 3.78
C PRO A 183 13.07 8.59 4.54
N ILE A 184 14.28 8.15 4.25
CA ILE A 184 15.53 8.67 4.84
C ILE A 184 16.37 9.33 3.74
N ASN A 185 16.78 10.59 3.97
CA ASN A 185 17.61 11.35 3.04
C ASN A 185 18.78 12.01 3.79
N PHE A 186 19.68 11.19 4.33
CA PHE A 186 20.83 11.64 5.11
C PHE A 186 22.07 11.75 4.23
N ASN A 187 22.78 12.87 4.30
CA ASN A 187 24.14 12.95 3.81
C ASN A 187 25.04 12.12 4.72
N THR A 188 25.59 11.04 4.17
CA THR A 188 26.37 10.02 4.89
C THR A 188 27.82 9.93 4.41
N SER A 189 28.27 10.90 3.60
CA SER A 189 29.64 10.94 3.04
C SER A 189 30.79 10.97 4.05
N ASN A 190 30.51 11.33 5.32
CA ASN A 190 31.46 11.25 6.43
C ASN A 190 31.10 10.18 7.48
N ALA A 191 30.08 9.34 7.21
CA ALA A 191 29.63 8.33 8.16
C ALA A 191 30.68 7.22 8.34
N THR A 192 31.12 7.04 9.58
CA THR A 192 32.10 6.00 9.96
C THR A 192 31.44 4.75 10.55
N ASN A 193 30.20 4.84 11.02
CA ASN A 193 29.49 3.76 11.69
C ASN A 193 27.96 3.91 11.54
N PHE A 194 27.31 2.84 11.07
CA PHE A 194 25.87 2.62 10.98
C PHE A 194 25.44 1.30 11.69
N GLY A 195 26.28 0.72 12.56
CA GLY A 195 26.02 -0.57 13.20
C GLY A 195 24.64 -0.61 13.86
N ASN A 196 23.86 -1.64 13.57
CA ASN A 196 22.47 -1.86 14.01
C ASN A 196 21.45 -0.76 13.60
N MET A 197 21.77 0.18 12.70
CA MET A 197 20.94 1.38 12.42
C MET A 197 19.45 1.10 12.21
N PHE A 198 19.10 0.03 11.49
CA PHE A 198 17.72 -0.43 11.23
C PHE A 198 17.44 -1.83 11.77
N LYS A 199 18.29 -2.36 12.65
CA LYS A 199 18.13 -3.71 13.22
C LYS A 199 16.79 -3.85 13.92
N ASN A 200 16.05 -4.92 13.65
CA ASN A 200 14.70 -5.16 14.18
C ASN A 200 13.67 -4.04 13.86
N ALA A 201 13.93 -3.15 12.89
CA ALA A 201 12.94 -2.18 12.41
C ALA A 201 11.95 -2.88 11.46
N THR A 202 11.04 -3.66 12.04
CA THR A 202 10.22 -4.67 11.32
C THR A 202 9.31 -4.14 10.22
N SER A 203 8.91 -2.86 10.25
CA SER A 203 8.14 -2.24 9.17
C SER A 203 8.97 -1.45 8.16
N PHE A 204 10.30 -1.35 8.35
CA PHE A 204 11.15 -0.48 7.53
C PHE A 204 11.44 -1.10 6.16
N ASN A 205 10.80 -0.56 5.11
CA ASN A 205 10.96 -1.02 3.72
C ASN A 205 11.19 0.16 2.76
N GLN A 206 12.10 1.07 3.10
CA GLN A 206 12.45 2.21 2.25
C GLN A 206 13.67 1.92 1.38
N ASP A 207 13.74 2.61 0.24
CA ASP A 207 14.95 2.63 -0.57
C ASP A 207 16.01 3.50 0.11
N ILE A 208 17.11 2.86 0.53
CA ILE A 208 18.26 3.50 1.16
C ILE A 208 19.55 3.27 0.36
N SER A 209 19.43 2.97 -0.95
CA SER A 209 20.60 2.84 -1.83
C SER A 209 21.29 4.17 -2.13
N ASN A 210 20.75 5.30 -1.64
CA ASN A 210 21.34 6.63 -1.66
C ASN A 210 22.38 6.88 -0.55
N LEU A 211 22.49 5.99 0.45
CA LEU A 211 23.47 6.14 1.53
C LEU A 211 24.88 5.83 1.03
N ASP A 212 25.86 6.62 1.49
CA ASP A 212 27.27 6.46 1.16
C ASP A 212 27.96 5.63 2.25
N PHE A 213 28.43 4.44 1.90
CA PHE A 213 29.13 3.54 2.82
C PHE A 213 30.66 3.60 2.67
N SER A 214 31.19 4.40 1.74
CA SER A 214 32.60 4.38 1.34
C SER A 214 33.59 4.70 2.48
N VAL A 215 33.20 5.54 3.44
CA VAL A 215 34.01 5.85 4.63
C VAL A 215 33.89 4.75 5.70
N ALA A 216 32.68 4.26 5.98
CA ALA A 216 32.47 3.18 6.96
C ALA A 216 33.19 1.89 6.56
N LEU A 217 33.21 1.55 5.26
CA LEU A 217 33.91 0.38 4.74
C LEU A 217 35.45 0.48 4.80
N LYS A 218 36.01 1.67 5.05
CA LYS A 218 37.48 1.89 5.15
C LYS A 218 38.03 1.82 6.57
N ARG A 219 37.18 1.87 7.61
CA ARG A 219 37.66 1.75 8.99
C ARG A 219 38.21 0.35 9.26
N GLY A 220 39.00 0.22 10.33
CA GLY A 220 39.73 -0.99 10.67
C GLY A 220 39.04 -1.86 11.72
N GLN A 221 39.61 -3.07 11.89
CA GLN A 221 39.24 -4.28 12.64
C GLN A 221 38.54 -4.19 14.04
N TYR A 222 38.25 -3.02 14.60
CA TYR A 222 37.78 -2.85 15.99
C TYR A 222 36.43 -2.14 16.15
N ASP A 223 35.79 -1.71 15.05
CA ASP A 223 34.53 -0.97 15.06
C ASP A 223 33.56 -1.73 14.15
N ASP A 224 32.49 -2.35 14.70
CA ASP A 224 31.45 -3.04 13.93
C ASP A 224 30.55 -2.04 13.19
N GLY A 225 31.17 -1.14 12.41
CA GLY A 225 30.54 0.01 11.76
C GLY A 225 29.46 -0.34 10.75
N MET A 226 29.35 -1.61 10.35
CA MET A 226 28.27 -2.16 9.53
C MET A 226 27.54 -3.34 10.20
N GLY A 227 27.91 -3.73 11.42
CA GLY A 227 27.38 -4.90 12.11
C GLY A 227 25.87 -4.82 12.28
N ASP A 228 25.16 -5.89 11.89
CA ASP A 228 23.70 -5.98 11.86
C ASP A 228 22.94 -4.75 11.28
N PHE A 229 23.53 -4.00 10.34
CA PHE A 229 23.00 -2.72 9.81
C PHE A 229 21.48 -2.67 9.65
N ALA A 230 20.89 -3.70 9.04
CA ALA A 230 19.44 -3.84 8.84
C ALA A 230 18.92 -5.27 9.15
N SER A 231 19.62 -6.05 10.00
CA SER A 231 19.22 -7.42 10.34
C SER A 231 17.83 -7.45 10.99
N ASN A 232 16.97 -8.38 10.55
CA ASN A 232 15.56 -8.52 10.93
C ASN A 232 14.70 -7.24 10.73
N SER A 233 15.09 -6.36 9.79
CA SER A 233 14.24 -5.24 9.35
C SER A 233 13.16 -5.69 8.36
N GLY A 234 12.23 -4.80 8.03
CA GLY A 234 11.18 -5.04 7.02
C GLY A 234 11.62 -4.89 5.56
N LEU A 235 12.93 -4.88 5.26
CA LEU A 235 13.43 -4.63 3.91
C LEU A 235 13.00 -5.74 2.94
N SER A 236 12.27 -5.37 1.90
CA SER A 236 11.96 -6.25 0.77
C SER A 236 13.22 -6.65 0.01
N ILE A 237 13.16 -7.82 -0.67
CA ILE A 237 14.20 -8.34 -1.57
C ILE A 237 14.69 -7.25 -2.52
N LYS A 238 13.76 -6.52 -3.14
CA LYS A 238 14.05 -5.43 -4.09
C LYS A 238 14.84 -4.27 -3.49
N ASN A 239 14.61 -3.91 -2.23
CA ASN A 239 15.37 -2.84 -1.57
C ASN A 239 16.70 -3.35 -1.02
N TYR A 240 16.76 -4.58 -0.51
CA TYR A 240 18.03 -5.19 -0.08
C TYR A 240 18.97 -5.50 -1.25
N ASP A 241 18.47 -5.95 -2.40
CA ASP A 241 19.23 -6.10 -3.65
C ASP A 241 19.94 -4.79 -4.06
N LYS A 242 19.31 -3.62 -3.86
CA LYS A 242 19.95 -2.32 -4.14
C LYS A 242 21.05 -1.97 -3.14
N ILE A 243 20.91 -2.38 -1.87
CA ILE A 243 21.92 -2.19 -0.83
C ILE A 243 23.15 -3.07 -1.14
N LEU A 244 22.93 -4.34 -1.50
CA LEU A 244 23.99 -5.25 -1.97
C LEU A 244 24.73 -4.67 -3.18
N LYS A 245 24.00 -4.10 -4.15
CA LYS A 245 24.58 -3.40 -5.32
C LYS A 245 25.41 -2.18 -4.94
N ASN A 246 24.93 -1.33 -4.03
CA ASN A 246 25.70 -0.20 -3.52
C ASN A 246 26.99 -0.67 -2.82
N TRP A 247 26.93 -1.67 -1.94
CA TRP A 247 28.12 -2.22 -1.29
C TRP A 247 29.11 -2.83 -2.30
N HIS A 248 28.64 -3.59 -3.28
CA HIS A 248 29.47 -4.10 -4.39
C HIS A 248 30.14 -2.95 -5.15
N ASP A 249 29.38 -1.92 -5.55
CA ASP A 249 29.91 -0.81 -6.34
C ASP A 249 30.91 0.03 -5.54
N ALA A 250 30.65 0.26 -4.25
CA ALA A 250 31.58 0.97 -3.36
C ALA A 250 32.94 0.24 -3.28
N VAL A 251 32.94 -1.07 -3.03
CA VAL A 251 34.16 -1.88 -2.91
C VAL A 251 34.87 -2.05 -4.27
N LYS A 252 34.11 -2.29 -5.35
CA LYS A 252 34.65 -2.52 -6.69
C LYS A 252 35.30 -1.28 -7.30
N ASN A 253 34.74 -0.10 -7.02
CA ASN A 253 35.24 1.17 -7.55
C ASN A 253 36.38 1.77 -6.70
N ASP A 254 36.58 1.29 -5.46
CA ASP A 254 37.67 1.75 -4.59
C ASP A 254 38.49 0.58 -4.00
N PRO A 255 39.57 0.16 -4.69
CA PRO A 255 40.47 -0.90 -4.22
C PRO A 255 41.21 -0.59 -2.90
N SER A 256 41.10 0.62 -2.33
CA SER A 256 41.63 0.91 -0.99
C SER A 256 40.75 0.32 0.14
N ILE A 257 39.54 -0.15 -0.18
CA ILE A 257 38.65 -0.84 0.76
C ILE A 257 39.14 -2.28 0.97
N THR A 258 40.12 -2.43 1.86
CA THR A 258 40.73 -3.73 2.23
C THR A 258 40.14 -4.34 3.50
N PHE A 259 39.37 -3.58 4.28
CA PHE A 259 38.74 -4.03 5.53
C PHE A 259 37.24 -4.27 5.34
N HIS A 260 36.91 -5.48 4.93
CA HIS A 260 35.54 -5.93 4.70
C HIS A 260 34.75 -6.06 6.02
N HIS A 261 34.17 -4.94 6.48
CA HIS A 261 33.24 -4.88 7.60
C HIS A 261 31.93 -5.54 7.21
N LYS A 262 31.46 -6.47 8.05
CA LYS A 262 30.50 -7.50 7.64
C LYS A 262 29.11 -7.18 8.21
N PRO A 263 28.17 -6.63 7.42
CA PRO A 263 26.77 -6.65 7.79
C PRO A 263 26.31 -8.12 7.85
N SER A 264 25.80 -8.52 9.01
CA SER A 264 25.30 -9.87 9.23
C SER A 264 24.05 -10.16 8.39
N SER A 265 23.22 -9.15 8.10
CA SER A 265 22.02 -9.25 7.26
C SER A 265 21.05 -10.39 7.64
N ALA A 266 21.11 -10.86 8.89
CA ALA A 266 20.26 -11.93 9.38
C ALA A 266 18.77 -11.64 9.14
N GLY A 267 18.04 -12.62 8.62
CA GLY A 267 16.61 -12.49 8.32
C GLY A 267 16.25 -11.69 7.07
N LEU A 268 17.23 -11.17 6.33
CA LEU A 268 17.00 -10.55 5.02
C LEU A 268 17.03 -11.59 3.89
N LYS A 269 16.43 -11.22 2.75
CA LYS A 269 16.33 -12.04 1.55
C LYS A 269 16.79 -11.26 0.31
N TYR A 270 17.45 -11.91 -0.63
CA TYR A 270 17.95 -11.27 -1.87
C TYR A 270 17.71 -12.15 -3.11
N CYS A 271 17.71 -11.55 -4.31
CA CYS A 271 17.60 -12.28 -5.57
C CYS A 271 18.40 -11.63 -6.70
N ALA A 272 17.97 -10.46 -7.16
CA ALA A 272 18.47 -9.83 -8.38
C ALA A 272 19.87 -9.23 -8.22
N ALA A 273 20.44 -9.27 -7.01
CA ALA A 273 21.83 -8.95 -6.69
C ALA A 273 22.71 -10.20 -6.46
N THR A 274 22.35 -11.38 -7.02
CA THR A 274 23.13 -12.63 -6.84
C THR A 274 24.61 -12.44 -7.21
N ALA A 275 24.93 -11.80 -8.35
CA ALA A 275 26.31 -11.62 -8.79
C ALA A 275 27.11 -10.66 -7.90
N GLU A 276 26.44 -9.63 -7.38
CA GLU A 276 27.00 -8.65 -6.45
C GLU A 276 27.22 -9.25 -5.05
N HIS A 277 26.30 -10.09 -4.58
CA HIS A 277 26.43 -10.88 -3.35
C HIS A 277 27.59 -11.87 -3.44
N ASP A 278 27.63 -12.69 -4.49
CA ASP A 278 28.72 -13.65 -4.76
C ASP A 278 30.10 -12.97 -4.82
N PHE A 279 30.17 -11.76 -5.41
CA PHE A 279 31.40 -10.95 -5.42
C PHE A 279 31.83 -10.54 -4.01
N LEU A 280 30.92 -10.02 -3.19
CA LEU A 280 31.21 -9.63 -1.81
C LEU A 280 31.60 -10.84 -0.94
N VAL A 281 30.92 -11.99 -1.10
CA VAL A 281 31.29 -13.26 -0.45
C VAL A 281 32.68 -13.72 -0.91
N GLY A 282 33.02 -13.55 -2.20
CA GLY A 282 34.35 -13.83 -2.75
C GLY A 282 35.47 -12.98 -2.14
N LEU A 283 35.15 -11.79 -1.60
CA LEU A 283 36.05 -10.95 -0.81
C LEU A 283 36.07 -11.32 0.69
N GLY A 284 35.35 -12.36 1.10
CA GLY A 284 35.30 -12.84 2.48
C GLY A 284 34.27 -12.13 3.36
N TRP A 285 33.28 -11.45 2.78
CA TRP A 285 32.08 -11.02 3.52
C TRP A 285 31.28 -12.27 3.94
N THR A 286 30.53 -12.14 5.03
CA THR A 286 29.72 -13.24 5.57
C THR A 286 28.33 -12.71 5.90
N PHE A 287 27.35 -13.13 5.11
CA PHE A 287 25.95 -12.79 5.30
C PHE A 287 25.18 -13.98 5.89
N ASN A 288 24.17 -13.68 6.71
CA ASN A 288 23.15 -14.59 7.25
C ASN A 288 21.78 -14.32 6.59
N ASP A 289 21.80 -13.77 5.37
CA ASP A 289 20.64 -13.65 4.50
C ASP A 289 20.38 -14.98 3.78
N THR A 290 19.23 -15.07 3.10
CA THR A 290 18.91 -16.21 2.24
C THR A 290 18.58 -15.74 0.83
N ARG A 291 19.09 -16.43 -0.18
CA ARG A 291 18.67 -16.23 -1.56
C ARG A 291 17.23 -16.72 -1.74
N ASP A 292 16.34 -15.82 -2.12
CA ASP A 292 14.93 -16.10 -2.38
C ASP A 292 14.48 -15.20 -3.54
N CYS A 293 13.98 -15.81 -4.61
CA CYS A 293 13.69 -15.16 -5.89
C CYS A 293 12.21 -15.13 -6.24
N GLY A 294 11.34 -15.38 -5.27
CA GLY A 294 9.96 -15.75 -5.54
C GLY A 294 9.86 -17.16 -6.12
N ILE A 295 8.68 -17.74 -6.03
CA ILE A 295 8.31 -18.97 -6.73
C ILE A 295 7.10 -18.60 -7.59
N ALA A 296 7.04 -19.12 -8.82
CA ALA A 296 5.90 -18.87 -9.69
C ALA A 296 4.57 -19.18 -8.97
N PRO A 297 3.48 -18.40 -9.21
CA PRO A 297 2.23 -18.54 -8.48
C PRO A 297 1.73 -19.99 -8.50
N GLN A 298 1.24 -20.50 -7.35
CA GLN A 298 0.95 -21.92 -7.17
C GLN A 298 -0.08 -22.43 -8.18
N ASP A 299 -1.11 -21.63 -8.46
CA ASP A 299 -2.16 -21.97 -9.41
C ASP A 299 -2.87 -20.73 -9.95
N ILE A 300 -3.70 -20.91 -10.98
CA ILE A 300 -4.68 -19.93 -11.45
C ILE A 300 -6.07 -20.57 -11.37
N ASN A 301 -7.01 -19.91 -10.69
CA ASN A 301 -8.37 -20.40 -10.51
C ASN A 301 -9.38 -19.33 -10.93
N LEU A 302 -10.39 -19.75 -11.70
CA LEU A 302 -11.50 -18.88 -12.11
C LEU A 302 -12.73 -19.20 -11.26
N SER A 303 -13.46 -18.17 -10.84
CA SER A 303 -14.74 -18.34 -10.12
C SER A 303 -15.86 -18.96 -10.99
N SER A 304 -15.71 -18.92 -12.31
CA SER A 304 -16.59 -19.55 -13.31
C SER A 304 -15.78 -19.84 -14.58
N ASN A 305 -16.20 -20.84 -15.35
CA ASN A 305 -15.74 -21.10 -16.72
C ASN A 305 -16.91 -21.14 -17.71
N THR A 306 -18.05 -20.55 -17.35
CA THR A 306 -19.21 -20.40 -18.23
C THR A 306 -19.75 -18.97 -18.18
N ILE A 307 -20.44 -18.58 -19.27
CA ILE A 307 -21.20 -17.33 -19.38
C ILE A 307 -22.41 -17.59 -20.27
N ASP A 308 -23.54 -16.96 -19.96
CA ASP A 308 -24.74 -17.04 -20.80
C ASP A 308 -24.54 -16.27 -22.11
N GLU A 309 -25.15 -16.77 -23.19
CA GLU A 309 -25.27 -15.98 -24.40
C GLU A 309 -26.22 -14.78 -24.26
N ASN A 310 -26.31 -13.96 -25.31
CA ASN A 310 -27.07 -12.71 -25.31
C ASN A 310 -26.67 -11.72 -24.21
N THR A 311 -25.51 -11.95 -23.58
CA THR A 311 -24.94 -11.06 -22.57
C THR A 311 -24.41 -9.77 -23.21
N PRO A 312 -24.53 -8.60 -22.53
CA PRO A 312 -24.00 -7.35 -23.06
C PRO A 312 -22.47 -7.38 -23.30
N PRO A 313 -21.94 -6.48 -24.16
CA PRO A 313 -20.49 -6.33 -24.33
C PRO A 313 -19.79 -6.01 -22.99
N ASN A 314 -18.59 -6.55 -22.78
CA ASN A 314 -17.80 -6.42 -21.54
C ASN A 314 -18.47 -7.04 -20.29
N THR A 315 -19.24 -8.12 -20.45
CA THR A 315 -19.79 -8.88 -19.31
C THR A 315 -18.67 -9.64 -18.57
N LYS A 316 -18.75 -9.65 -17.23
CA LYS A 316 -17.78 -10.37 -16.37
C LYS A 316 -18.04 -11.87 -16.46
N VAL A 317 -17.01 -12.63 -16.80
CA VAL A 317 -17.03 -14.10 -16.79
C VAL A 317 -16.67 -14.61 -15.39
N ALA A 318 -15.53 -14.17 -14.85
CA ALA A 318 -15.00 -14.69 -13.59
C ALA A 318 -14.17 -13.67 -12.82
N ASP A 319 -14.08 -13.86 -11.50
CA ASP A 319 -12.97 -13.34 -10.70
C ASP A 319 -11.80 -14.35 -10.75
N ILE A 320 -10.57 -13.87 -10.80
CA ILE A 320 -9.34 -14.67 -10.96
C ILE A 320 -8.60 -14.73 -9.63
N ALA A 321 -8.42 -15.93 -9.08
CA ALA A 321 -7.63 -16.19 -7.89
C ALA A 321 -6.27 -16.79 -8.27
N MET A 322 -5.19 -16.25 -7.71
CA MET A 322 -3.80 -16.66 -7.94
C MET A 322 -3.10 -16.81 -6.59
N PRO A 323 -3.24 -17.96 -5.89
CA PRO A 323 -2.53 -18.19 -4.64
C PRO A 323 -1.02 -18.15 -4.87
N SER A 324 -0.29 -17.37 -4.05
CA SER A 324 1.17 -17.46 -3.96
C SER A 324 1.58 -18.84 -3.43
N ASP A 325 2.81 -19.27 -3.72
CA ASP A 325 3.28 -20.57 -3.25
C ASP A 325 3.43 -20.58 -1.71
N PRO A 326 3.11 -21.70 -1.01
CA PRO A 326 3.29 -21.80 0.44
C PRO A 326 4.72 -21.60 0.94
N ASN A 327 5.72 -21.71 0.07
CA ASN A 327 7.13 -21.45 0.37
C ASN A 327 7.59 -20.03 0.01
N ASP A 328 6.70 -19.21 -0.55
CA ASP A 328 6.99 -17.83 -0.96
C ASP A 328 7.00 -16.85 0.24
N THR A 329 7.45 -15.62 0.00
CA THR A 329 7.50 -14.56 1.00
C THR A 329 6.09 -14.03 1.33
N PRO A 330 5.70 -13.97 2.63
CA PRO A 330 4.41 -13.44 3.03
C PRO A 330 4.22 -11.98 2.57
N GLY A 331 3.24 -11.74 1.70
CA GLY A 331 2.91 -10.42 1.17
C GLY A 331 3.20 -10.20 -0.31
N ASP A 332 3.72 -11.21 -1.02
CA ASP A 332 3.75 -11.23 -2.50
C ASP A 332 2.36 -10.94 -3.12
N ILE A 333 2.37 -10.33 -4.31
CA ILE A 333 1.17 -9.86 -5.02
C ILE A 333 1.18 -10.34 -6.48
N ASN A 334 0.26 -11.25 -6.77
CA ASN A 334 0.08 -11.82 -8.11
C ASN A 334 -0.82 -10.97 -9.03
N THR A 335 -0.41 -10.87 -10.30
CA THR A 335 -1.14 -10.17 -11.37
C THR A 335 -1.49 -11.10 -12.52
N ALA A 336 -2.70 -10.93 -13.08
CA ALA A 336 -3.21 -11.76 -14.18
C ALA A 336 -3.13 -11.03 -15.53
N SER A 337 -2.78 -11.76 -16.59
CA SER A 337 -2.67 -11.24 -17.97
C SER A 337 -3.03 -12.30 -19.03
N LEU A 338 -3.29 -11.84 -20.27
CA LEU A 338 -3.53 -12.69 -21.45
C LEU A 338 -2.27 -12.70 -22.35
N THR A 339 -1.09 -12.85 -21.74
CA THR A 339 0.21 -12.80 -22.43
C THR A 339 1.04 -14.06 -22.12
N CYS A 340 0.40 -15.22 -22.22
CA CYS A 340 1.08 -16.51 -22.13
C CYS A 340 2.16 -16.68 -23.21
N ALA A 341 3.13 -17.56 -22.97
CA ALA A 341 4.17 -17.91 -23.93
C ALA A 341 3.58 -18.59 -25.19
N THR A 342 2.51 -19.36 -25.00
CA THR A 342 1.63 -19.85 -26.07
C THR A 342 0.24 -19.23 -25.83
N PRO A 343 -0.16 -18.21 -26.61
CA PRO A 343 -1.48 -17.61 -26.49
C PRO A 343 -2.60 -18.63 -26.75
N GLY A 344 -3.72 -18.45 -26.06
CA GLY A 344 -4.97 -19.13 -26.41
C GLY A 344 -5.48 -18.62 -27.76
N ALA A 345 -6.19 -19.49 -28.49
CA ALA A 345 -6.75 -19.14 -29.80
C ALA A 345 -7.71 -17.93 -29.73
N ASP A 346 -8.31 -17.71 -28.57
CA ASP A 346 -9.36 -16.73 -28.34
C ASP A 346 -9.00 -15.59 -27.37
N ASP A 347 -7.75 -15.46 -26.94
CA ASP A 347 -7.32 -14.42 -25.97
C ASP A 347 -7.78 -13.01 -26.39
N ASN A 348 -7.80 -12.73 -27.69
CA ASN A 348 -8.27 -11.46 -28.25
C ASN A 348 -9.75 -11.13 -27.96
N ALA A 349 -10.60 -12.12 -27.68
CA ALA A 349 -12.00 -11.90 -27.31
C ALA A 349 -12.18 -11.42 -25.85
N PHE A 350 -11.14 -11.51 -25.02
CA PHE A 350 -11.23 -11.23 -23.57
C PHE A 350 -10.36 -10.05 -23.14
N THR A 351 -10.66 -9.50 -21.97
CA THR A 351 -9.80 -8.56 -21.26
C THR A 351 -9.75 -8.91 -19.78
N ILE A 352 -8.64 -8.58 -19.12
CA ILE A 352 -8.47 -8.73 -17.68
C ILE A 352 -8.30 -7.35 -17.06
N THR A 353 -9.11 -7.04 -16.04
CA THR A 353 -9.04 -5.78 -15.29
C THR A 353 -9.25 -6.08 -13.81
N ASN A 354 -8.34 -5.62 -12.93
CA ASN A 354 -8.39 -5.85 -11.48
C ASN A 354 -8.60 -7.33 -11.09
N ASN A 355 -7.84 -8.23 -11.71
CA ASN A 355 -7.93 -9.69 -11.56
C ASN A 355 -9.35 -10.25 -11.82
N LYS A 356 -10.05 -9.70 -12.81
CA LYS A 356 -11.36 -10.18 -13.29
C LYS A 356 -11.34 -10.34 -14.80
N LEU A 357 -11.89 -11.45 -15.29
CA LEU A 357 -12.00 -11.80 -16.70
C LEU A 357 -13.31 -11.29 -17.28
N TYR A 358 -13.26 -10.61 -18.42
CA TYR A 358 -14.41 -10.07 -19.14
C TYR A 358 -14.38 -10.49 -20.62
N LEU A 359 -15.56 -10.84 -21.16
CA LEU A 359 -15.75 -11.08 -22.60
C LEU A 359 -16.09 -9.76 -23.28
N LYS A 360 -15.34 -9.35 -24.31
CA LYS A 360 -15.47 -8.02 -24.94
C LYS A 360 -16.78 -7.84 -25.72
N ASN A 361 -17.14 -8.83 -26.52
CA ASN A 361 -18.33 -8.83 -27.37
C ASN A 361 -19.46 -9.63 -26.69
N PRO A 362 -20.72 -9.46 -27.10
CA PRO A 362 -21.79 -10.38 -26.73
C PRO A 362 -21.45 -11.82 -27.11
N ALA A 363 -21.84 -12.77 -26.25
CA ALA A 363 -21.81 -14.19 -26.58
C ALA A 363 -23.05 -14.59 -27.40
N ASP A 364 -22.84 -15.53 -28.31
CA ASP A 364 -23.78 -16.09 -29.30
C ASP A 364 -23.34 -17.55 -29.47
N TYR A 365 -24.16 -18.50 -29.02
CA TYR A 365 -23.80 -19.91 -28.93
C TYR A 365 -23.68 -20.55 -30.32
N GLU A 366 -24.64 -20.24 -31.19
CA GLU A 366 -24.77 -20.69 -32.58
C GLU A 366 -23.56 -20.25 -33.42
N ALA A 367 -23.05 -19.04 -33.19
CA ALA A 367 -21.81 -18.55 -33.78
C ALA A 367 -20.57 -19.18 -33.13
N LYS A 368 -20.50 -19.24 -31.79
CA LYS A 368 -19.36 -19.82 -31.06
C LYS A 368 -19.68 -20.23 -29.61
N ASN A 369 -19.98 -21.51 -29.43
CA ASN A 369 -20.30 -22.11 -28.13
C ASN A 369 -19.14 -22.27 -27.11
N SER A 370 -17.88 -22.08 -27.51
CA SER A 370 -16.73 -22.29 -26.62
C SER A 370 -15.50 -21.50 -27.07
N TYR A 371 -14.73 -20.98 -26.09
CA TYR A 371 -13.54 -20.18 -26.31
C TYR A 371 -12.34 -20.80 -25.59
N SER A 372 -11.18 -20.86 -26.26
CA SER A 372 -9.93 -21.38 -25.68
C SER A 372 -8.95 -20.25 -25.40
N ILE A 373 -8.71 -19.98 -24.11
CA ILE A 373 -7.84 -18.89 -23.64
C ILE A 373 -6.65 -19.42 -22.83
N CYS A 374 -5.58 -18.64 -22.75
CA CYS A 374 -4.51 -18.84 -21.78
C CYS A 374 -4.37 -17.61 -20.87
N ILE A 375 -4.35 -17.84 -19.56
CA ILE A 375 -4.11 -16.80 -18.57
C ILE A 375 -2.73 -17.05 -17.96
N ARG A 376 -1.96 -15.96 -17.89
CA ARG A 376 -0.68 -15.90 -17.17
C ARG A 376 -0.90 -15.22 -15.82
N ALA A 377 -0.47 -15.88 -14.75
CA ALA A 377 -0.22 -15.27 -13.45
C ALA A 377 1.26 -14.93 -13.34
N THR A 378 1.60 -13.76 -12.80
CA THR A 378 2.98 -13.32 -12.59
C THR A 378 3.11 -12.68 -11.23
N ASP A 379 4.13 -13.11 -10.48
CA ASP A 379 4.50 -12.58 -9.16
C ASP A 379 5.19 -11.20 -9.27
N GLU A 380 5.56 -10.57 -8.15
CA GLU A 380 6.27 -9.28 -8.20
C GLU A 380 7.73 -9.38 -8.72
N TYR A 381 8.27 -10.60 -8.86
CA TYR A 381 9.65 -10.91 -9.25
C TYR A 381 9.78 -11.24 -10.75
N GLY A 382 8.68 -11.49 -11.44
CA GLY A 382 8.61 -11.86 -12.85
C GLY A 382 8.56 -13.37 -13.12
N ASN A 383 8.50 -14.22 -12.09
CA ASN A 383 8.19 -15.64 -12.27
C ASN A 383 6.70 -15.78 -12.61
N PHE A 384 6.36 -16.76 -13.44
CA PHE A 384 5.00 -16.88 -13.97
C PHE A 384 4.53 -18.33 -14.08
N LEU A 385 3.22 -18.49 -13.99
CA LEU A 385 2.49 -19.69 -14.35
C LEU A 385 1.57 -19.36 -15.53
N ASP A 386 1.58 -20.18 -16.58
CA ASP A 386 0.63 -20.12 -17.69
C ASP A 386 -0.39 -21.27 -17.51
N LYS A 387 -1.69 -20.97 -17.56
CA LYS A 387 -2.76 -21.98 -17.47
C LYS A 387 -3.84 -21.75 -18.53
N ASN A 388 -4.14 -22.81 -19.26
CA ASN A 388 -5.19 -22.82 -20.28
C ASN A 388 -6.57 -23.02 -19.66
N PHE A 389 -7.57 -22.33 -20.19
CA PHE A 389 -8.98 -22.47 -19.81
C PHE A 389 -9.87 -22.58 -21.05
N THR A 390 -10.94 -23.37 -20.92
CA THR A 390 -12.07 -23.36 -21.85
C THR A 390 -13.22 -22.60 -21.19
N ILE A 391 -13.67 -21.52 -21.82
CA ILE A 391 -14.88 -20.78 -21.42
C ILE A 391 -16.03 -21.25 -22.31
N ASN A 392 -17.06 -21.85 -21.73
CA ASN A 392 -18.22 -22.35 -22.46
C ASN A 392 -19.33 -21.29 -22.47
N ILE A 393 -20.06 -21.20 -23.57
CA ILE A 393 -21.29 -20.41 -23.65
C ILE A 393 -22.46 -21.33 -23.29
N ASN A 394 -23.36 -20.86 -22.44
CA ASN A 394 -24.61 -21.56 -22.15
C ASN A 394 -25.63 -21.19 -23.23
N ASN A 395 -26.19 -22.20 -23.91
CA ASN A 395 -27.31 -22.02 -24.83
C ASN A 395 -28.61 -21.75 -24.05
N ASN A 396 -29.38 -20.75 -24.47
CA ASN A 396 -30.65 -20.32 -23.90
C ASN A 396 -31.66 -20.11 -25.05
N ASN A 397 -32.76 -20.86 -25.05
CA ASN A 397 -33.72 -20.87 -26.17
C ASN A 397 -34.21 -19.45 -26.55
N GLU A 398 -34.11 -19.11 -27.83
CA GLU A 398 -34.38 -17.76 -28.34
C GLU A 398 -35.78 -17.67 -28.99
N LEU A 399 -36.07 -16.56 -29.69
CA LEU A 399 -37.35 -16.39 -30.38
C LEU A 399 -37.23 -16.78 -31.86
N PRO A 400 -38.19 -17.53 -32.43
CA PRO A 400 -38.27 -17.76 -33.87
C PRO A 400 -38.30 -16.46 -34.68
N VAL A 401 -37.61 -16.43 -35.81
CA VAL A 401 -37.44 -15.24 -36.68
C VAL A 401 -38.07 -15.47 -38.05
N VAL A 402 -38.99 -14.59 -38.46
CA VAL A 402 -39.58 -14.63 -39.81
C VAL A 402 -38.58 -14.12 -40.85
N THR A 403 -38.32 -14.94 -41.87
CA THR A 403 -37.38 -14.66 -42.96
C THR A 403 -38.06 -14.30 -44.28
N SER A 404 -39.35 -14.63 -44.44
CA SER A 404 -40.16 -14.27 -45.62
C SER A 404 -40.72 -12.84 -45.55
N THR A 405 -40.76 -12.14 -46.68
CA THR A 405 -41.43 -10.83 -46.79
C THR A 405 -42.87 -10.97 -47.32
N PRO A 406 -43.91 -10.48 -46.62
CA PRO A 406 -45.30 -10.63 -47.05
C PRO A 406 -45.68 -9.90 -48.35
N ILE A 407 -46.57 -10.52 -49.11
CA ILE A 407 -47.22 -9.89 -50.27
C ILE A 407 -48.43 -9.09 -49.78
N THR A 408 -48.35 -7.77 -49.78
CA THR A 408 -49.36 -6.88 -49.16
C THR A 408 -50.50 -6.46 -50.10
N THR A 409 -50.57 -7.03 -51.31
CA THR A 409 -51.64 -6.76 -52.27
C THR A 409 -52.15 -8.03 -52.92
N ALA A 410 -53.47 -8.20 -52.97
CA ALA A 410 -54.15 -9.20 -53.79
C ALA A 410 -55.00 -8.51 -54.86
N THR A 411 -55.38 -9.24 -55.91
CA THR A 411 -56.25 -8.74 -56.98
C THR A 411 -57.50 -9.60 -57.05
N GLN A 412 -58.66 -8.96 -57.13
CA GLN A 412 -59.97 -9.62 -57.25
C GLN A 412 -59.95 -10.69 -58.36
N GLY A 413 -60.46 -11.89 -58.05
CA GLY A 413 -60.55 -12.99 -59.01
C GLY A 413 -59.20 -13.54 -59.49
N SER A 414 -58.07 -13.05 -58.97
CA SER A 414 -56.72 -13.56 -59.24
C SER A 414 -56.22 -14.38 -58.04
N PRO A 415 -55.51 -15.49 -58.26
CA PRO A 415 -54.95 -16.27 -57.16
C PRO A 415 -53.88 -15.46 -56.41
N TYR A 416 -54.02 -15.41 -55.09
CA TYR A 416 -53.00 -14.98 -54.16
C TYR A 416 -52.25 -16.21 -53.64
N SER A 417 -50.92 -16.11 -53.51
CA SER A 417 -50.08 -17.15 -52.90
C SER A 417 -48.85 -16.51 -52.26
N TYR A 418 -48.58 -16.83 -51.00
CA TYR A 418 -47.44 -16.37 -50.22
C TYR A 418 -46.98 -17.50 -49.29
N THR A 419 -45.71 -17.90 -49.35
CA THR A 419 -45.13 -18.87 -48.44
C THR A 419 -44.50 -18.15 -47.25
N ILE A 420 -44.91 -18.51 -46.03
CA ILE A 420 -44.23 -18.04 -44.82
C ILE A 420 -42.98 -18.89 -44.61
N THR A 421 -41.84 -18.25 -44.45
CA THR A 421 -40.60 -18.89 -43.97
C THR A 421 -40.18 -18.22 -42.68
N ALA A 422 -39.80 -19.03 -41.70
CA ALA A 422 -39.15 -18.60 -40.48
C ALA A 422 -38.04 -19.60 -40.17
N SER A 423 -37.07 -19.16 -39.39
CA SER A 423 -35.98 -19.96 -38.84
C SER A 423 -35.92 -19.73 -37.35
N ASP A 424 -35.28 -20.65 -36.66
CA ASP A 424 -35.04 -20.61 -35.23
C ASP A 424 -33.52 -20.68 -35.03
N PRO A 425 -32.89 -19.90 -34.14
CA PRO A 425 -31.42 -19.91 -34.01
C PRO A 425 -30.88 -21.30 -33.63
N GLU A 426 -31.49 -21.95 -32.64
CA GLU A 426 -31.20 -23.33 -32.22
C GLU A 426 -31.66 -24.39 -33.25
N ASN A 427 -32.28 -23.95 -34.36
CA ASN A 427 -32.90 -24.78 -35.39
C ASN A 427 -34.06 -25.66 -34.87
N ALA A 428 -34.79 -25.20 -33.85
CA ALA A 428 -35.97 -25.91 -33.34
C ALA A 428 -37.09 -26.06 -34.42
N PRO A 429 -37.87 -27.15 -34.36
CA PRO A 429 -38.92 -27.41 -35.34
C PRO A 429 -40.13 -26.47 -35.15
N LEU A 430 -40.31 -25.54 -36.10
CA LEU A 430 -41.35 -24.53 -36.03
C LEU A 430 -42.75 -25.01 -36.42
N THR A 431 -43.74 -24.67 -35.59
CA THR A 431 -45.17 -24.86 -35.81
C THR A 431 -45.83 -23.52 -36.16
N PHE A 432 -46.58 -23.49 -37.27
CA PHE A 432 -47.28 -22.32 -37.77
C PHE A 432 -48.79 -22.48 -37.61
N THR A 433 -49.46 -21.50 -37.00
CA THR A 433 -50.92 -21.48 -36.81
C THR A 433 -51.53 -20.21 -37.39
N ALA A 434 -52.55 -20.34 -38.23
CA ALA A 434 -53.28 -19.19 -38.78
C ALA A 434 -54.33 -18.69 -37.77
N SER A 435 -54.45 -17.37 -37.61
CA SER A 435 -55.52 -16.80 -36.78
C SER A 435 -56.91 -17.12 -37.35
N PRO A 436 -57.90 -17.50 -36.51
CA PRO A 436 -59.29 -17.67 -36.93
C PRO A 436 -59.95 -16.35 -37.37
N SER A 437 -59.32 -15.19 -37.12
CA SER A 437 -59.76 -13.87 -37.61
C SER A 437 -59.28 -13.56 -39.04
N ASN A 438 -58.51 -14.45 -39.67
CA ASN A 438 -58.03 -14.24 -41.03
C ASN A 438 -59.20 -14.28 -42.05
N PRO A 439 -59.08 -13.58 -43.20
CA PRO A 439 -60.12 -13.54 -44.23
C PRO A 439 -60.55 -14.92 -44.71
N SER A 440 -61.85 -15.15 -44.87
CA SER A 440 -62.41 -16.44 -45.29
C SER A 440 -62.01 -16.88 -46.71
N TRP A 441 -61.56 -15.95 -47.55
CA TRP A 441 -61.01 -16.24 -48.88
C TRP A 441 -59.53 -16.68 -48.85
N LEU A 442 -58.86 -16.61 -47.69
CA LEU A 442 -57.51 -17.13 -47.46
C LEU A 442 -57.54 -18.48 -46.75
N HIS A 443 -56.68 -19.37 -47.21
CA HIS A 443 -56.45 -20.68 -46.64
C HIS A 443 -54.95 -20.83 -46.35
N PHE A 444 -54.62 -21.37 -45.19
CA PHE A 444 -53.26 -21.70 -44.81
C PHE A 444 -53.06 -23.21 -44.88
N ASN A 445 -52.04 -23.66 -45.60
CA ASN A 445 -51.61 -25.04 -45.59
C ASN A 445 -50.47 -25.21 -44.56
N PRO A 446 -50.71 -25.85 -43.40
CA PRO A 446 -49.69 -26.00 -42.35
C PRO A 446 -48.56 -26.96 -42.73
N SER A 447 -48.70 -27.76 -43.80
CA SER A 447 -47.63 -28.67 -44.26
C SER A 447 -46.71 -28.05 -45.31
N THR A 448 -47.13 -26.97 -45.97
CA THR A 448 -46.31 -26.26 -46.99
C THR A 448 -46.02 -24.80 -46.62
N HIS A 449 -46.59 -24.33 -45.51
CA HIS A 449 -46.58 -22.94 -45.05
C HIS A 449 -47.12 -21.93 -46.09
N VAL A 450 -47.88 -22.40 -47.09
CA VAL A 450 -48.47 -21.56 -48.13
C VAL A 450 -49.79 -20.97 -47.63
N VAL A 451 -49.85 -19.64 -47.63
CA VAL A 451 -51.06 -18.82 -47.52
C VAL A 451 -51.56 -18.56 -48.93
N SER A 452 -52.70 -19.13 -49.33
CA SER A 452 -53.26 -18.96 -50.68
C SER A 452 -54.77 -18.73 -50.67
N GLY A 453 -55.29 -18.18 -51.76
CA GLY A 453 -56.69 -17.81 -51.84
C GLY A 453 -57.05 -17.09 -53.14
N THR A 454 -58.31 -16.70 -53.31
CA THR A 454 -58.75 -15.84 -54.41
C THR A 454 -59.84 -14.90 -53.90
N PRO A 455 -59.55 -13.59 -53.74
CA PRO A 455 -60.53 -12.65 -53.20
C PRO A 455 -61.67 -12.40 -54.20
N SER A 456 -62.89 -12.28 -53.68
CA SER A 456 -64.12 -12.12 -54.46
C SER A 456 -64.40 -10.66 -54.82
N GLN A 457 -65.43 -10.41 -55.64
CA GLN A 457 -65.93 -9.04 -55.90
C GLN A 457 -66.33 -8.30 -54.62
N ALA A 458 -66.77 -9.01 -53.57
CA ALA A 458 -67.14 -8.43 -52.30
C ALA A 458 -65.94 -8.02 -51.44
N ASP A 459 -64.73 -8.46 -51.80
CA ASP A 459 -63.48 -8.15 -51.08
C ASP A 459 -62.73 -6.96 -51.69
N ALA A 460 -63.04 -6.59 -52.95
CA ALA A 460 -62.42 -5.48 -53.66
C ALA A 460 -62.52 -4.15 -52.90
N GLY A 461 -61.39 -3.43 -52.80
CA GLY A 461 -61.27 -2.16 -52.09
C GLY A 461 -61.10 -2.30 -50.56
N LYS A 462 -61.19 -3.51 -49.99
CA LYS A 462 -60.93 -3.75 -48.57
C LYS A 462 -59.46 -4.01 -48.28
N THR A 463 -59.05 -3.70 -47.06
CA THR A 463 -57.78 -4.12 -46.48
C THR A 463 -58.06 -5.04 -45.30
N PHE A 464 -57.35 -6.17 -45.26
CA PHE A 464 -57.46 -7.16 -44.21
C PHE A 464 -56.15 -7.27 -43.44
N GLN A 465 -56.20 -7.25 -42.11
CA GLN A 465 -55.07 -7.67 -41.29
C GLN A 465 -55.07 -9.20 -41.22
N VAL A 466 -53.92 -9.80 -41.53
CA VAL A 466 -53.68 -11.24 -41.47
C VAL A 466 -52.65 -11.49 -40.37
N SER A 467 -52.93 -12.46 -39.50
CA SER A 467 -52.03 -12.85 -38.41
C SER A 467 -51.74 -14.35 -38.41
N PHE A 468 -50.50 -14.70 -38.10
CA PHE A 468 -50.01 -16.05 -37.88
C PHE A 468 -49.20 -16.11 -36.60
N THR A 469 -49.36 -17.21 -35.87
CA THR A 469 -48.58 -17.54 -34.68
C THR A 469 -47.52 -18.55 -35.07
N ILE A 470 -46.27 -18.34 -34.67
CA ILE A 470 -45.12 -19.20 -34.99
C ILE A 470 -44.43 -19.57 -33.67
N SER A 471 -44.24 -20.85 -33.41
CA SER A 471 -43.70 -21.37 -32.15
C SER A 471 -42.73 -22.52 -32.40
N ASP A 472 -41.65 -22.56 -31.62
CA ASP A 472 -40.66 -23.65 -31.49
C ASP A 472 -41.12 -24.77 -30.53
N GLY A 473 -42.22 -24.56 -29.79
CA GLY A 473 -42.73 -25.43 -28.74
C GLY A 473 -42.57 -24.89 -27.31
N THR A 474 -41.77 -23.85 -27.09
CA THR A 474 -41.60 -23.17 -25.79
C THR A 474 -41.93 -21.67 -25.86
N ASN A 475 -41.36 -20.97 -26.84
CA ASN A 475 -41.57 -19.58 -27.17
C ASN A 475 -42.56 -19.43 -28.33
N THR A 476 -43.00 -18.20 -28.59
CA THR A 476 -43.97 -17.89 -29.64
C THR A 476 -43.85 -16.44 -30.10
N ILE A 477 -43.85 -16.21 -31.41
CA ILE A 477 -43.99 -14.89 -32.02
C ILE A 477 -45.29 -14.76 -32.81
N GLU A 478 -45.71 -13.51 -33.05
CA GLU A 478 -46.87 -13.20 -33.90
C GLU A 478 -46.43 -12.44 -35.16
N HIS A 479 -46.70 -13.03 -36.33
CA HIS A 479 -46.43 -12.45 -37.63
C HIS A 479 -47.69 -11.80 -38.21
N LYS A 480 -47.72 -10.46 -38.20
CA LYS A 480 -48.86 -9.63 -38.66
C LYS A 480 -48.51 -8.83 -39.90
N TYR A 481 -49.40 -8.83 -40.90
CA TYR A 481 -49.30 -7.96 -42.07
C TYR A 481 -50.69 -7.65 -42.66
N ASN A 482 -50.77 -6.61 -43.49
CA ASN A 482 -52.01 -6.19 -44.14
C ASN A 482 -52.02 -6.60 -45.62
N ILE A 483 -53.14 -7.10 -46.12
CA ILE A 483 -53.39 -7.32 -47.55
C ILE A 483 -54.51 -6.40 -48.03
N THR A 484 -54.23 -5.58 -49.04
CA THR A 484 -55.24 -4.75 -49.72
C THR A 484 -55.68 -5.41 -51.02
N VAL A 485 -56.99 -5.60 -51.22
CA VAL A 485 -57.54 -6.21 -52.43
C VAL A 485 -57.85 -5.14 -53.48
N ARG A 486 -57.18 -5.20 -54.63
CA ARG A 486 -57.47 -4.36 -55.80
C ARG A 486 -58.64 -4.94 -56.58
N GLY A 487 -59.63 -4.11 -56.91
CA GLY A 487 -60.72 -4.51 -57.81
C GLY A 487 -60.26 -4.62 -59.25
N ASN A 488 -60.84 -5.55 -60.01
CA ASN A 488 -60.61 -5.61 -61.46
C ASN A 488 -61.39 -4.47 -62.13
N GLY A 489 -60.67 -3.47 -62.64
CA GLY A 489 -61.25 -2.38 -63.40
C GLY A 489 -61.74 -2.84 -64.77
N ASN A 490 -62.93 -3.44 -64.83
CA ASN A 490 -63.74 -3.59 -66.04
C ASN A 490 -65.22 -3.73 -65.66
N ASN A 491 -65.96 -2.64 -65.86
CA ASN A 491 -67.41 -2.57 -65.69
C ASN A 491 -68.05 -2.64 -67.09
N GLN A 492 -68.93 -3.62 -67.33
CA GLN A 492 -70.02 -3.69 -68.34
C GLN A 492 -70.52 -5.16 -68.39
N GLY A 493 -71.81 -5.46 -68.35
CA GLY A 493 -72.98 -4.59 -68.16
C GLY A 493 -74.25 -5.44 -67.99
N GLY A 494 -75.35 -4.83 -67.53
CA GLY A 494 -76.56 -5.61 -67.28
C GLY A 494 -77.69 -4.91 -66.54
N ASN A 495 -78.18 -3.75 -67.03
CA ASN A 495 -79.63 -3.56 -67.07
C ASN A 495 -80.08 -2.45 -68.02
N ASN A 496 -81.23 -2.68 -68.67
CA ASN A 496 -81.99 -1.63 -69.33
C ASN A 496 -82.69 -0.77 -68.27
N ASN A 497 -82.72 0.55 -68.43
CA ASN A 497 -83.93 1.26 -68.89
C ASN A 497 -83.70 2.80 -69.02
N GLN A 498 -84.42 3.40 -69.97
CA GLN A 498 -84.78 4.82 -70.13
C GLN A 498 -84.06 5.93 -69.33
N GLY A 499 -83.58 6.93 -70.08
CA GLY A 499 -84.08 8.31 -69.87
C GLY A 499 -83.07 9.44 -69.70
N GLY A 500 -82.95 10.30 -70.71
CA GLY A 500 -82.92 11.75 -70.48
C GLY A 500 -81.57 12.47 -70.34
N GLY A 501 -80.88 12.68 -71.46
CA GLY A 501 -80.51 14.03 -71.91
C GLY A 501 -79.31 14.78 -71.32
N ASN A 502 -78.51 15.35 -72.23
CA ASN A 502 -77.76 16.61 -72.10
C ASN A 502 -76.60 16.65 -71.06
N ASN A 503 -75.42 17.26 -71.34
CA ASN A 503 -74.91 17.97 -72.52
C ASN A 503 -73.36 17.98 -72.46
N GLN A 504 -72.71 18.35 -73.57
CA GLN A 504 -71.36 18.94 -73.73
C GLN A 504 -70.28 18.73 -72.63
N GLY A 505 -69.03 18.35 -72.93
CA GLY A 505 -68.38 18.16 -74.24
C GLY A 505 -66.95 18.72 -74.26
N GLY A 506 -66.10 18.15 -75.12
CA GLY A 506 -64.72 18.61 -75.37
C GLY A 506 -63.71 18.26 -74.27
N GLY A 507 -62.50 17.78 -74.58
CA GLY A 507 -61.96 17.42 -75.89
C GLY A 507 -60.46 17.10 -75.79
N ASN A 508 -60.00 16.24 -76.71
CA ASN A 508 -58.74 16.28 -77.48
C ASN A 508 -57.50 16.99 -76.90
N ASN A 509 -56.28 16.49 -77.11
CA ASN A 509 -55.78 15.31 -77.83
C ASN A 509 -54.39 14.99 -77.22
N GLY A 510 -53.88 13.75 -77.23
CA GLY A 510 -53.15 13.19 -78.38
C GLY A 510 -51.74 13.80 -78.49
N GLY A 511 -50.63 13.06 -78.51
CA GLY A 511 -50.42 11.60 -78.48
C GLY A 511 -49.00 11.28 -78.98
N HIS A 512 -48.68 9.99 -79.19
CA HIS A 512 -47.46 9.48 -79.86
C HIS A 512 -46.11 9.68 -79.13
N ASN A 513 -45.07 8.86 -79.34
CA ASN A 513 -44.99 7.42 -79.69
C ASN A 513 -43.54 6.92 -79.46
N GLY A 514 -43.40 5.64 -79.11
CA GLY A 514 -42.16 4.84 -79.14
C GLY A 514 -41.00 5.24 -78.22
N ASN A 515 -39.99 4.39 -77.99
CA ASN A 515 -39.83 2.93 -78.06
C ASN A 515 -38.36 2.66 -77.67
N GLN A 516 -38.12 1.61 -76.88
CA GLN A 516 -36.82 0.92 -76.67
C GLN A 516 -35.55 1.70 -76.25
N GLY A 517 -35.00 1.26 -75.11
CA GLY A 517 -33.76 0.49 -75.21
C GLY A 517 -32.61 0.86 -74.25
N GLY A 518 -32.13 -0.14 -73.49
CA GLY A 518 -30.76 -0.17 -72.95
C GLY A 518 -30.55 0.59 -71.65
N GLY A 519 -30.38 -0.15 -70.54
CA GLY A 519 -29.85 0.43 -69.31
C GLY A 519 -28.32 0.42 -69.28
N ASN A 520 -27.73 1.37 -68.56
CA ASN A 520 -26.56 1.11 -67.71
C ASN A 520 -26.55 2.08 -66.53
N SER A 521 -25.99 1.65 -65.40
CA SER A 521 -25.85 2.45 -64.19
C SER A 521 -24.68 3.44 -64.29
N GLY A 522 -24.86 4.67 -63.77
CA GLY A 522 -23.75 5.62 -63.63
C GLY A 522 -24.12 7.05 -63.21
N SER A 523 -23.33 7.57 -62.25
CA SER A 523 -23.07 8.99 -61.93
C SER A 523 -24.13 9.90 -61.24
N ALA A 524 -23.85 10.18 -59.96
CA ALA A 524 -23.31 11.46 -59.44
C ALA A 524 -24.08 12.81 -59.55
N GLY A 525 -23.98 13.60 -58.46
CA GLY A 525 -24.24 15.05 -58.37
C GLY A 525 -25.60 15.44 -57.76
N GLY A 526 -25.75 16.52 -57.00
CA GLY A 526 -24.76 17.45 -56.43
C GLY A 526 -25.39 18.71 -55.79
N ARG A 527 -24.73 19.24 -54.74
CA ARG A 527 -24.70 20.64 -54.19
C ARG A 527 -25.97 21.52 -54.06
N GLY A 528 -26.13 22.04 -52.83
CA GLY A 528 -26.76 23.31 -52.42
C GLY A 528 -27.12 23.21 -50.92
N GLY A 529 -26.50 23.90 -49.94
CA GLY A 529 -26.39 25.35 -49.72
C GLY A 529 -27.59 25.82 -48.85
N SER A 530 -27.48 26.46 -47.66
CA SER A 530 -26.34 27.06 -46.94
C SER A 530 -26.65 27.31 -45.43
N ASN A 531 -25.61 27.55 -44.63
CA ASN A 531 -25.53 28.33 -43.38
C ASN A 531 -26.33 27.97 -42.09
N VAL A 532 -25.58 27.93 -40.96
CA VAL A 532 -25.74 28.60 -39.62
C VAL A 532 -24.98 27.74 -38.59
N VAL A 533 -23.68 27.99 -38.32
CA VAL A 533 -23.07 28.84 -37.25
C VAL A 533 -22.81 28.12 -35.90
N ASN A 534 -21.54 28.20 -35.42
CA ASN A 534 -21.02 27.90 -34.05
C ASN A 534 -21.05 26.42 -33.53
N ASN A 535 -20.26 25.97 -32.55
CA ASN A 535 -18.84 26.11 -32.10
C ASN A 535 -18.64 25.13 -30.88
N TYR A 536 -17.49 24.67 -30.37
CA TYR A 536 -16.05 25.01 -30.47
C TYR A 536 -15.15 23.73 -30.42
N THR A 537 -13.91 23.86 -30.92
CA THR A 537 -12.59 23.30 -30.52
C THR A 537 -12.40 22.75 -29.08
N HIS A 538 -11.49 21.83 -28.70
CA HIS A 538 -10.24 21.25 -29.25
C HIS A 538 -9.14 22.25 -29.66
N TYR A 539 -8.19 22.53 -28.76
CA TYR A 539 -7.05 23.43 -29.01
C TYR A 539 -5.69 22.74 -28.90
N HIS A 540 -4.86 23.02 -29.88
CA HIS A 540 -3.43 22.73 -29.91
C HIS A 540 -2.73 24.01 -30.40
N THR A 541 -1.81 24.58 -29.62
CA THR A 541 -0.90 25.69 -29.98
C THR A 541 0.18 25.79 -28.89
N HIS A 542 1.40 26.29 -29.11
CA HIS A 542 2.27 26.28 -30.31
C HIS A 542 3.73 26.55 -29.86
N ILE A 543 4.70 25.86 -30.48
CA ILE A 543 6.00 26.38 -30.98
C ILE A 543 6.80 27.39 -30.11
N THR A 544 8.03 27.02 -29.76
CA THR A 544 9.22 27.66 -30.40
C THR A 544 10.45 26.76 -30.40
N ASN A 545 10.96 26.49 -31.61
CA ASN A 545 12.29 25.96 -31.86
C ASN A 545 13.32 27.10 -31.83
N GLN A 546 14.58 26.78 -31.53
CA GLN A 546 15.77 27.03 -32.38
C GLN A 546 17.05 26.91 -31.54
N ASN A 547 17.89 25.90 -31.80
CA ASN A 547 19.22 26.10 -32.40
C ASN A 547 20.04 24.79 -32.43
N THR A 548 20.61 24.50 -33.60
CA THR A 548 21.71 23.54 -33.80
C THR A 548 22.75 24.21 -34.70
N ARG A 549 24.05 24.04 -34.42
CA ARG A 549 25.14 24.03 -35.43
C ARG A 549 26.54 23.74 -34.86
N ASN A 550 27.36 23.15 -35.74
CA ASN A 550 28.82 22.93 -35.73
C ASN A 550 29.32 21.81 -34.78
N SER A 551 29.99 20.72 -35.25
CA SER A 551 31.22 20.58 -36.10
C SER A 551 32.49 20.74 -35.24
N SER A 552 33.55 19.91 -35.29
CA SER A 552 33.95 18.79 -36.19
C SER A 552 35.19 18.04 -35.64
N ASN A 553 35.44 16.82 -36.15
CA ASN A 553 36.73 16.10 -36.34
C ASN A 553 37.89 16.19 -35.32
N GLY A 554 38.48 15.02 -35.01
CA GLY A 554 39.83 14.90 -34.47
C GLY A 554 40.29 13.45 -34.28
N SER A 555 41.10 12.91 -35.20
CA SER A 555 41.74 11.59 -35.09
C SER A 555 43.26 11.72 -34.97
N GLY A 556 43.89 10.78 -34.26
CA GLY A 556 45.35 10.67 -34.06
C GLY A 556 45.70 10.60 -32.56
N GLY A 557 46.71 9.84 -32.09
CA GLY A 557 47.70 9.03 -32.80
C GLY A 557 49.09 9.23 -32.18
N GLY A 558 49.70 8.17 -31.63
CA GLY A 558 50.96 8.22 -30.86
C GLY A 558 50.73 7.79 -29.40
N SER A 559 51.22 6.67 -28.85
CA SER A 559 52.41 5.81 -29.06
C SER A 559 53.69 6.27 -28.32
N VAL A 560 54.27 5.33 -27.54
CA VAL A 560 55.58 5.32 -26.84
C VAL A 560 55.71 6.37 -25.72
N THR A 561 56.01 6.05 -24.45
CA THR A 561 57.18 5.28 -23.96
C THR A 561 56.95 4.55 -22.63
N ASP A 562 57.61 3.39 -22.48
CA ASP A 562 57.86 2.73 -21.19
C ASP A 562 58.61 3.61 -20.18
N SER A 563 58.33 3.43 -18.89
CA SER A 563 59.34 3.46 -17.81
C SER A 563 58.77 2.85 -16.51
N ASN A 564 59.28 1.69 -16.15
CA ASN A 564 59.15 1.04 -14.83
C ASN A 564 60.54 0.42 -14.53
N PRO A 565 60.91 0.05 -13.28
CA PRO A 565 60.52 0.53 -11.94
C PRO A 565 61.70 1.21 -11.21
N ALA A 566 61.48 1.69 -9.98
CA ALA A 566 62.55 1.86 -9.00
C ALA A 566 62.20 1.16 -7.68
N ARG A 567 62.95 0.09 -7.35
CA ARG A 567 62.98 -0.55 -6.03
C ARG A 567 63.71 0.34 -5.02
N SER A 568 63.31 0.25 -3.75
CA SER A 568 64.24 0.41 -2.63
C SER A 568 63.82 -0.48 -1.46
N ASP A 569 64.46 -1.63 -1.34
CA ASP A 569 64.48 -2.42 -0.09
C ASP A 569 65.50 -1.80 0.88
N SER A 570 65.16 -1.68 2.17
CA SER A 570 66.18 -1.64 3.23
C SER A 570 65.60 -2.04 4.60
N ASN A 571 66.07 -3.17 5.12
CA ASN A 571 65.77 -3.68 6.46
C ASN A 571 66.55 -2.96 7.58
N ASN A 572 65.88 -2.71 8.71
CA ASN A 572 66.33 -2.99 10.09
C ASN A 572 65.30 -2.36 11.07
N GLY A 573 64.96 -2.93 12.23
CA GLY A 573 65.44 -4.13 12.91
C GLY A 573 65.56 -3.89 14.42
N SER A 574 65.31 -4.92 15.25
CA SER A 574 65.51 -4.96 16.72
C SER A 574 64.55 -4.13 17.61
N ASN A 575 64.22 -4.51 18.86
CA ASN A 575 63.97 -5.84 19.46
C ASN A 575 63.33 -5.66 20.88
N VAL A 576 62.62 -6.68 21.37
CA VAL A 576 62.58 -7.13 22.79
C VAL A 576 62.13 -6.14 23.90
N ASN A 577 60.99 -6.43 24.55
CA ASN A 577 61.02 -7.14 25.84
C ASN A 577 59.64 -7.63 26.32
N ASP A 578 59.63 -8.83 26.92
CA ASP A 578 58.48 -9.43 27.61
C ASP A 578 58.22 -8.83 28.99
N SER A 579 57.03 -9.06 29.55
CA SER A 579 56.87 -9.49 30.96
C SER A 579 55.45 -10.01 31.25
N ASN A 580 55.37 -11.27 31.70
CA ASN A 580 54.17 -11.90 32.24
C ASN A 580 53.75 -11.28 33.59
N SER A 581 52.46 -11.42 33.93
CA SER A 581 52.10 -12.11 35.18
C SER A 581 50.62 -12.54 35.21
N ASP A 582 50.45 -13.86 35.31
CA ASP A 582 49.48 -14.57 36.16
C ASP A 582 48.78 -13.78 37.29
N SER A 583 47.67 -14.19 37.89
CA SER A 583 46.60 -15.19 37.72
C SER A 583 45.92 -15.31 39.11
N SER A 584 44.94 -16.19 39.23
CA SER A 584 44.39 -16.74 40.49
C SER A 584 43.29 -15.97 41.24
N SER A 585 42.20 -16.71 41.40
CA SER A 585 41.05 -16.54 42.28
C SER A 585 41.37 -16.67 43.76
N ASN A 586 40.47 -16.17 44.64
CA ASN A 586 40.04 -17.03 45.76
C ASN A 586 38.60 -16.75 46.25
N LYS A 587 37.96 -17.80 46.78
CA LYS A 587 36.75 -17.71 47.62
C LYS A 587 37.17 -17.75 49.10
N ASP A 588 36.39 -17.14 50.01
CA ASP A 588 35.57 -17.88 50.99
C ASP A 588 35.05 -17.05 52.19
N SER A 589 33.91 -17.52 52.73
CA SER A 589 33.49 -17.44 54.14
C SER A 589 33.16 -16.08 54.81
N ASN A 590 31.90 -15.67 54.63
CA ASN A 590 30.88 -15.53 55.70
C ASN A 590 31.34 -15.20 57.14
N LYS A 591 31.03 -13.98 57.64
CA LYS A 591 30.75 -13.75 59.08
C LYS A 591 29.83 -12.54 59.32
N SER A 592 28.70 -12.78 59.98
CA SER A 592 27.80 -11.73 60.48
C SER A 592 28.39 -10.99 61.68
N LEU A 593 28.17 -9.66 61.78
CA LEU A 593 27.87 -8.95 63.03
C LEU A 593 27.53 -7.45 62.78
N THR A 594 26.30 -7.08 63.14
CA THR A 594 25.86 -5.77 63.70
C THR A 594 26.38 -4.43 63.11
N ASP A 595 25.46 -3.76 62.42
CA ASP A 595 24.97 -2.40 62.75
C ASP A 595 26.00 -1.31 63.15
N LYS A 596 26.27 -0.40 62.19
CA LYS A 596 26.59 1.01 62.48
C LYS A 596 26.43 1.89 61.24
N THR A 597 25.52 2.85 61.32
CA THR A 597 25.42 3.97 60.38
C THR A 597 26.67 4.85 60.44
N ILE A 598 27.34 5.03 59.30
CA ILE A 598 28.38 6.05 59.12
C ILE A 598 28.08 6.81 57.81
N SER A 599 28.00 8.13 57.92
CA SER A 599 27.85 9.05 56.81
C SER A 599 29.14 9.17 56.00
N SER A 600 29.05 9.10 54.68
CA SER A 600 30.14 9.48 53.78
C SER A 600 29.94 10.92 53.28
N SER A 601 31.01 11.72 53.36
CA SER A 601 31.03 13.10 52.86
C SER A 601 32.25 13.30 51.96
N SER A 602 32.06 13.95 50.82
CA SER A 602 33.11 14.68 50.08
C SER A 602 32.40 15.63 49.09
N HIS A 603 32.48 16.95 49.24
CA HIS A 603 33.61 17.89 49.02
C HIS A 603 33.85 18.30 47.56
N ARG A 604 33.32 19.47 47.19
CA ARG A 604 34.09 20.66 46.76
C ARG A 604 33.15 21.87 46.72
N GLY A 605 33.65 23.07 47.03
CA GLY A 605 32.82 24.27 47.05
C GLY A 605 33.50 25.46 46.36
N ASN A 606 32.68 26.42 45.93
CA ASN A 606 32.97 27.84 46.10
C ASN A 606 31.71 28.71 45.91
N ASN A 607 31.55 29.70 46.79
CA ASN A 607 30.70 30.90 46.75
C ASN A 607 29.55 31.01 45.72
N SER A 608 28.32 30.81 46.19
CA SER A 608 27.20 31.72 45.87
C SER A 608 26.18 31.74 47.02
N SER A 609 25.56 32.90 47.23
CA SER A 609 24.76 33.21 48.42
C SER A 609 23.32 32.68 48.35
N ASN A 610 22.82 32.16 49.48
CA ASN A 610 21.41 32.06 49.89
C ASN A 610 20.34 31.63 48.86
N CYS A 611 19.94 30.35 48.96
CA CYS A 611 18.53 29.95 49.05
C CYS A 611 18.42 28.83 50.10
N GLN A 612 17.53 28.98 51.10
CA GLN A 612 17.23 27.88 52.02
C GLN A 612 16.20 26.95 51.36
N CYS A 613 16.52 25.67 51.17
CA CYS A 613 15.50 24.65 50.91
C CYS A 613 14.50 24.68 52.08
N PRO A 614 13.18 24.76 51.84
CA PRO A 614 12.19 24.82 52.92
C PRO A 614 12.24 23.53 53.75
N VAL A 615 12.54 23.66 55.04
CA VAL A 615 12.55 22.53 55.97
C VAL A 615 11.11 22.03 56.10
N ALA A 616 10.84 20.82 55.61
CA ALA A 616 9.52 20.21 55.74
C ALA A 616 9.12 20.15 57.21
N GLY A 617 8.03 20.84 57.58
CA GLY A 617 7.58 20.96 58.95
C GLY A 617 7.27 19.59 59.56
N SER A 618 8.10 19.16 60.52
CA SER A 618 7.96 17.87 61.18
C SER A 618 6.74 17.86 62.12
N SER A 619 5.54 17.66 61.57
CA SER A 619 4.43 17.19 62.37
C SER A 619 4.70 15.74 62.77
N LYS A 620 5.18 15.54 64.01
CA LYS A 620 5.25 14.22 64.62
C LYS A 620 3.83 13.69 64.84
N LYS A 621 3.26 13.05 63.82
CA LYS A 621 2.34 11.94 64.01
C LYS A 621 3.16 10.67 63.98
N GLU A 622 3.36 10.07 65.13
CA GLU A 622 3.91 8.72 65.24
C GLU A 622 2.98 7.77 64.49
N LYS A 623 3.42 7.30 63.31
CA LYS A 623 2.75 6.21 62.61
C LYS A 623 3.05 4.93 63.37
N LYS A 624 2.01 4.24 63.86
CA LYS A 624 2.15 2.84 64.27
C LYS A 624 2.73 2.01 63.13
N SER A 625 3.58 1.06 63.47
CA SER A 625 4.15 0.12 62.53
C SER A 625 3.07 -0.85 62.02
N PHE A 626 3.28 -1.42 60.83
CA PHE A 626 2.44 -2.49 60.26
C PHE A 626 2.36 -3.73 61.18
N PHE A 627 3.27 -3.85 62.16
CA PHE A 627 3.30 -4.91 63.16
C PHE A 627 2.40 -4.68 64.41
N ASP A 628 1.70 -3.55 64.52
CA ASP A 628 0.84 -3.20 65.68
C ASP A 628 -0.69 -3.34 65.42
N MET A 629 -1.12 -4.14 64.43
CA MET A 629 -2.54 -4.43 64.20
C MET A 629 -3.06 -5.54 65.11
N THR A 630 -4.27 -5.37 65.65
CA THR A 630 -4.88 -6.38 66.51
C THR A 630 -5.45 -7.55 65.70
N ILE A 631 -5.50 -8.74 66.31
CA ILE A 631 -5.96 -9.98 65.64
C ILE A 631 -7.39 -9.84 65.05
N GLY A 632 -8.23 -8.97 65.62
CA GLY A 632 -9.58 -8.68 65.09
C GLY A 632 -9.59 -7.88 63.78
N GLU A 633 -8.58 -7.05 63.49
CA GLU A 633 -8.53 -6.21 62.30
C GLU A 633 -7.95 -6.94 61.08
N LEU A 634 -7.17 -8.01 61.29
CA LEU A 634 -6.66 -8.88 60.23
C LEU A 634 -7.74 -9.77 59.60
N TRP A 635 -8.84 -10.03 60.30
CA TRP A 635 -9.90 -10.92 59.82
C TRP A 635 -10.57 -10.44 58.51
N TRP A 636 -10.72 -9.12 58.35
CA TRP A 636 -11.26 -8.52 57.13
C TRP A 636 -10.33 -8.67 55.91
N PHE A 637 -9.01 -8.64 56.11
CA PHE A 637 -8.05 -8.89 55.03
C PHE A 637 -8.10 -10.34 54.53
N TRP A 638 -8.25 -11.31 55.43
CA TRP A 638 -8.44 -12.71 55.04
C TRP A 638 -9.74 -12.94 54.27
N ILE A 639 -10.85 -12.28 54.65
CA ILE A 639 -12.11 -12.32 53.88
C ILE A 639 -11.92 -11.74 52.48
N LEU A 640 -11.24 -10.60 52.35
CA LEU A 640 -10.97 -9.98 51.05
C LEU A 640 -10.12 -10.88 50.14
N ILE A 641 -9.07 -11.50 50.70
CA ILE A 641 -8.22 -12.47 49.98
C ILE A 641 -9.01 -13.69 49.53
N ILE A 642 -9.89 -14.23 50.38
CA ILE A 642 -10.77 -15.38 50.04
C ILE A 642 -11.73 -15.01 48.90
N LEU A 643 -12.34 -13.81 48.93
CA LEU A 643 -13.23 -13.35 47.86
C LEU A 643 -12.49 -13.16 46.52
N ILE A 644 -11.27 -12.62 46.54
CA ILE A 644 -10.41 -12.49 45.35
C ILE A 644 -10.06 -13.88 44.78
N LEU A 645 -9.68 -14.83 45.63
CA LEU A 645 -9.38 -16.21 45.21
C LEU A 645 -10.60 -16.92 44.62
N ILE A 646 -11.80 -16.76 45.20
CA ILE A 646 -13.06 -17.30 44.64
C ILE A 646 -13.33 -16.69 43.26
N GLY A 647 -13.12 -15.39 43.08
CA GLY A 647 -13.27 -14.72 41.78
C GLY A 647 -12.30 -15.25 40.71
N ILE A 648 -11.03 -15.45 41.07
CA ILE A 648 -10.01 -16.03 40.18
C ILE A 648 -10.36 -17.48 39.80
N ILE A 649 -10.80 -18.30 40.76
CA ILE A 649 -11.22 -19.68 40.51
C ILE A 649 -12.44 -19.72 39.57
N ALA A 650 -13.45 -18.88 39.81
CA ALA A 650 -14.63 -18.79 38.95
C ALA A 650 -14.27 -18.36 37.51
N TYR A 651 -13.36 -17.39 37.35
CA TYR A 651 -12.85 -16.95 36.05
C TYR A 651 -12.11 -18.08 35.31
N LEU A 652 -11.26 -18.84 36.00
CA LEU A 652 -10.53 -19.97 35.41
C LEU A 652 -11.44 -21.13 35.03
N VAL A 653 -12.49 -21.41 35.82
CA VAL A 653 -13.50 -22.43 35.50
C VAL A 653 -14.31 -22.04 34.26
N LEU A 654 -14.75 -20.78 34.15
CA LEU A 654 -15.45 -20.30 32.96
C LEU A 654 -14.54 -20.35 31.72
N ARG A 655 -13.31 -19.85 31.82
CA ARG A 655 -12.33 -19.88 30.72
C ARG A 655 -12.01 -21.29 30.24
N ASN A 656 -11.97 -22.28 31.12
CA ASN A 656 -11.80 -23.69 30.72
C ASN A 656 -13.06 -24.27 30.06
N ARG A 657 -14.27 -23.91 30.53
CA ARG A 657 -15.52 -24.33 29.90
C ARG A 657 -15.66 -23.81 28.46
N ASP A 658 -15.26 -22.56 28.22
CA ASP A 658 -15.32 -21.97 26.89
C ASP A 658 -14.32 -22.64 25.93
N ARG A 659 -13.12 -23.02 26.42
CA ARG A 659 -12.16 -23.83 25.64
C ARG A 659 -12.68 -25.24 25.33
N GLU A 660 -13.41 -25.90 26.23
CA GLU A 660 -14.02 -27.19 25.92
C GLU A 660 -15.10 -27.11 24.84
N ASN A 661 -15.85 -26.00 24.79
CA ASN A 661 -16.85 -25.77 23.75
C ASN A 661 -16.18 -25.52 22.39
N GLU A 662 -15.12 -24.69 22.36
CA GLU A 662 -14.33 -24.42 21.16
C GLU A 662 -13.67 -25.69 20.57
N PHE A 663 -13.26 -26.63 21.43
CA PHE A 663 -12.74 -27.94 21.01
C PHE A 663 -13.83 -28.93 20.55
N LYS A 664 -15.09 -28.73 20.92
CA LYS A 664 -16.21 -29.57 20.46
C LYS A 664 -16.72 -29.13 19.09
N GLU A 665 -16.83 -27.83 18.82
CA GLU A 665 -17.21 -27.33 17.48
C GLU A 665 -16.19 -27.74 16.41
N LYS A 666 -14.89 -27.67 16.71
CA LYS A 666 -13.80 -28.12 15.81
C LYS A 666 -13.77 -29.63 15.49
N ARG A 667 -14.66 -30.45 16.09
CA ARG A 667 -14.82 -31.89 15.75
C ARG A 667 -16.08 -32.22 14.94
N VAL A 668 -16.96 -31.24 14.66
CA VAL A 668 -18.16 -31.45 13.83
C VAL A 668 -17.94 -31.01 12.37
N GLY A 669 -16.77 -30.43 12.08
CA GLY A 669 -16.33 -30.00 10.74
C GLY A 669 -15.16 -30.80 10.15
N PHE A 670 -15.10 -32.11 10.42
CA PHE A 670 -14.16 -33.08 9.83
C PHE A 670 -14.90 -34.38 9.48
#